data_AF-A0A8D0AC98-F1
#
_entry.id   AF-A0A8D0AC98-F1
#
_cell.length_a   1.000
_cell.length_b   1.000
_cell.length_c   1.000
_cell.angle_alpha   90.00
_cell.angle_beta   90.00
_cell.angle_gamma   90.00
#
_symmetry.space_group_name_H-M   'P 1'
#
loop_
_entity.id
_entity.type
_entity.pdbx_description
1 polymer ?
#
loop_
_entity_poly.entity_id
_entity_poly.type
_entity_poly.pdbx_seq_one_letter_code
_entity_poly.pdbx_strand_id
1 'polypeptide(L)'
;KMLGVARSFSRTLTPTRTCVTRNVSSMLKKVSYKLNSSEAIKGSVIGIDLGTTNSCVAVMEGKQAKVLENAEGARTTPSVIAFTADGERLVGMPAKRQSVTNPQNTLFATKRLIGRRFDDPEVQKDLKNVPFKIVRASNGDAWVEAHGKMYSPSQAGAFVLMKMKETAENYLGTKVKNAVVTVPAYFNDSQRQATKDAGQIAGLNVLRVINEPTAAALAYGLEKTQDKIIAVYDLGGGTFDISVLEIQKGVFEVKSTNGDTFLGGEDFDHHLLQHIVKEFKRESGVDLLKDNMALQRVREAAEKAKCELSSSLQTDINLPYLTMDASGPKHLNMKLTRSQFEGIVADLIRRTVAPCQKALQDAEVSKGDIGEVLLVGGMSRMPKVQQTVQDLFGRAPSKSVNPDEAVAIGAAIQGGVLAGDVTDVLLLDVTPLSLGIETLGGVFTKLINRNTTIPTKKSQVFSTAADGQTQVEIKVCQGEREMAADNKVLGQFTLVGIPPAPRGVPQVEVTFDIDANGIVHVSAKDKGTGREQQIVIQSSGGLSKDDIENMIKNAEKYAEEDRRRKDRVEAVNMAEGIVHDTESKMEEFKDQLPADECTKLKEEISKVRDLLANKDSETGENIKQAATSLQQASLKLFEMAYKKVGTLPLRKGDTKTYSSGTLENLLR
;
A
#
# COMPACT_ATOMS: atom_id res chain seq x y z
N LYS A 1 60.13 -7.97 -56.10
CA LYS A 1 59.56 -9.27 -55.71
C LYS A 1 58.15 -9.03 -55.14
N MET A 2 57.09 -8.65 -55.86
CA MET A 2 56.55 -9.05 -57.16
C MET A 2 56.55 -10.57 -57.44
N LEU A 3 55.31 -11.10 -57.40
CA LEU A 3 54.61 -12.04 -58.29
C LEU A 3 55.19 -13.41 -58.71
N GLY A 4 54.27 -14.39 -58.66
CA GLY A 4 54.04 -15.38 -59.73
C GLY A 4 53.94 -16.83 -59.26
N VAL A 5 53.28 -17.78 -59.92
CA VAL A 5 52.27 -17.88 -61.02
C VAL A 5 51.81 -19.36 -60.95
N ALA A 6 50.53 -19.79 -60.97
CA ALA A 6 49.61 -20.10 -62.10
C ALA A 6 48.41 -20.89 -61.49
N ARG A 7 47.14 -20.79 -61.96
CA ARG A 7 46.49 -21.51 -63.10
C ARG A 7 46.61 -23.06 -63.00
N SER A 8 45.60 -23.90 -63.31
CA SER A 8 44.49 -23.71 -64.27
C SER A 8 43.39 -24.81 -64.18
N PHE A 9 42.12 -24.47 -64.49
CA PHE A 9 40.98 -25.30 -65.03
C PHE A 9 40.61 -26.64 -64.30
N SER A 10 39.37 -27.14 -64.25
CA SER A 10 38.06 -26.90 -64.91
C SER A 10 36.94 -27.56 -64.04
N ARG A 11 35.61 -27.63 -64.29
CA ARG A 11 34.71 -27.24 -65.41
C ARG A 11 33.26 -27.05 -64.88
N THR A 12 32.45 -26.19 -65.52
CA THR A 12 30.96 -26.19 -65.64
C THR A 12 30.04 -26.90 -64.62
N LEU A 13 29.18 -26.13 -63.93
CA LEU A 13 27.69 -26.20 -64.04
C LEU A 13 27.00 -25.04 -63.26
N THR A 14 25.99 -24.43 -63.89
CA THR A 14 25.07 -23.40 -63.36
C THR A 14 23.62 -23.94 -63.38
N PRO A 15 22.57 -23.27 -62.84
CA PRO A 15 22.51 -22.07 -61.98
C PRO A 15 21.65 -22.23 -60.70
N THR A 16 21.63 -21.18 -59.87
CA THR A 16 20.54 -20.75 -58.96
C THR A 16 19.83 -21.78 -58.04
N ARG A 17 20.17 -21.72 -56.74
CA ARG A 17 19.17 -21.71 -55.66
C ARG A 17 19.49 -20.62 -54.64
N THR A 18 18.66 -19.60 -54.60
CA THR A 18 18.61 -18.60 -53.52
C THR A 18 18.24 -19.31 -52.21
N CYS A 19 19.18 -19.37 -51.26
CA CYS A 19 18.89 -19.80 -49.90
C CYS A 19 18.80 -18.57 -48.98
N VAL A 20 17.74 -18.51 -48.18
CA VAL A 20 17.31 -17.30 -47.49
C VAL A 20 17.95 -17.22 -46.10
N THR A 21 18.89 -16.29 -45.91
CA THR A 21 19.41 -15.90 -44.58
C THR A 21 18.38 -15.06 -43.82
N ARG A 22 17.27 -15.68 -43.42
CA ARG A 22 16.17 -15.04 -42.66
C ARG A 22 16.52 -14.90 -41.17
N ASN A 23 17.37 -13.92 -40.89
CA ASN A 23 17.13 -12.90 -39.85
C ASN A 23 16.43 -13.37 -38.55
N VAL A 24 17.06 -14.28 -37.80
CA VAL A 24 16.56 -14.84 -36.52
C VAL A 24 16.27 -13.74 -35.48
N SER A 25 17.04 -12.65 -35.49
CA SER A 25 16.82 -11.45 -34.67
C SER A 25 15.43 -10.82 -34.86
N SER A 26 14.90 -10.84 -36.10
CA SER A 26 13.57 -10.32 -36.40
C SER A 26 12.41 -11.22 -35.95
N MET A 27 12.69 -12.50 -35.70
CA MET A 27 11.70 -13.48 -35.26
C MET A 27 11.51 -13.41 -33.74
N LEU A 28 12.61 -13.31 -32.98
CA LEU A 28 12.58 -13.07 -31.53
C LEU A 28 11.89 -11.73 -31.19
N LYS A 29 12.20 -10.66 -31.92
CA LYS A 29 11.48 -9.37 -31.79
C LYS A 29 9.99 -9.44 -32.12
N LYS A 30 9.51 -10.43 -32.89
CA LYS A 30 8.09 -10.61 -33.20
C LYS A 30 7.33 -11.52 -32.25
N VAL A 31 8.02 -12.43 -31.54
CA VAL A 31 7.40 -13.26 -30.50
C VAL A 31 7.09 -12.44 -29.25
N SER A 32 7.97 -11.49 -28.89
CA SER A 32 7.78 -10.62 -27.71
C SER A 32 6.65 -9.58 -27.83
N TYR A 33 6.02 -9.43 -29.00
CA TYR A 33 4.97 -8.43 -29.28
C TYR A 33 3.57 -9.03 -29.52
N LYS A 34 3.39 -10.34 -29.30
CA LYS A 34 2.14 -11.05 -29.65
C LYS A 34 1.47 -11.86 -28.54
N LEU A 35 1.96 -11.73 -27.31
CA LEU A 35 1.24 -12.10 -26.11
C LEU A 35 0.93 -10.79 -25.37
N ASN A 36 -0.34 -10.55 -25.07
CA ASN A 36 -0.91 -9.29 -24.55
C ASN A 36 -0.88 -8.09 -25.53
N SER A 37 -1.75 -8.14 -26.56
CA SER A 37 -2.28 -6.91 -27.15
C SER A 37 -3.37 -6.32 -26.24
N SER A 38 -2.96 -5.77 -25.09
CA SER A 38 -3.81 -4.83 -24.36
C SER A 38 -3.94 -3.54 -25.16
N GLU A 39 -5.01 -2.76 -24.94
CA GLU A 39 -4.99 -1.35 -25.35
C GLU A 39 -3.74 -0.66 -24.76
N ALA A 40 -3.15 0.27 -25.51
CA ALA A 40 -2.06 1.09 -24.98
C ALA A 40 -2.55 1.81 -23.72
N ILE A 41 -1.81 1.66 -22.61
CA ILE A 41 -2.22 2.20 -21.31
C ILE A 41 -2.27 3.72 -21.40
N LYS A 42 -3.47 4.29 -21.21
CA LYS A 42 -3.69 5.74 -21.31
C LYS A 42 -3.61 6.38 -19.93
N GLY A 43 -2.73 7.39 -19.81
CA GLY A 43 -2.51 8.16 -18.58
C GLY A 43 -1.54 7.48 -17.62
N SER A 44 -0.99 8.27 -16.69
CA SER A 44 0.07 7.86 -15.77
C SER A 44 -0.29 6.62 -14.96
N VAL A 45 0.70 5.75 -14.76
CA VAL A 45 0.65 4.61 -13.85
C VAL A 45 1.40 4.98 -12.58
N ILE A 46 0.71 4.93 -11.43
CA ILE A 46 1.32 5.24 -10.12
C ILE A 46 1.73 3.95 -9.41
N GLY A 47 2.87 3.98 -8.71
CA GLY A 47 3.30 2.90 -7.83
C GLY A 47 2.86 3.19 -6.40
N ILE A 48 2.07 2.31 -5.80
CA ILE A 48 1.62 2.47 -4.41
C ILE A 48 2.16 1.31 -3.57
N ASP A 49 2.95 1.65 -2.57
CA ASP A 49 3.17 0.78 -1.42
C ASP A 49 2.00 0.90 -0.43
N LEU A 50 1.20 -0.14 -0.29
CA LEU A 50 0.07 -0.20 0.65
C LEU A 50 0.51 -0.96 1.91
N GLY A 51 1.38 -0.39 2.74
CA GLY A 51 1.92 -1.08 3.93
C GLY A 51 0.94 -1.15 5.12
N THR A 52 1.24 -2.01 6.10
CA THR A 52 0.37 -2.24 7.28
C THR A 52 0.24 -1.01 8.19
N THR A 53 1.34 -0.27 8.39
CA THR A 53 1.41 0.86 9.32
C THR A 53 1.53 2.20 8.57
N ASN A 54 2.25 2.22 7.44
CA ASN A 54 2.38 3.37 6.54
C ASN A 54 2.21 2.91 5.10
N SER A 55 1.76 3.80 4.23
CA SER A 55 1.69 3.66 2.78
C SER A 55 2.48 4.78 2.10
N CYS A 56 3.01 4.51 0.91
CA CYS A 56 3.87 5.42 0.16
C CYS A 56 3.47 5.39 -1.33
N VAL A 57 3.54 6.53 -2.01
CA VAL A 57 3.19 6.63 -3.45
C VAL A 57 4.31 7.26 -4.26
N ALA A 58 4.59 6.68 -5.42
CA ALA A 58 5.61 7.14 -6.34
C ALA A 58 5.11 7.15 -7.79
N VAL A 59 5.79 7.93 -8.62
CA VAL A 59 5.52 8.09 -10.06
C VAL A 59 6.82 8.01 -10.86
N MET A 60 6.72 7.70 -12.16
CA MET A 60 7.83 7.85 -13.09
C MET A 60 7.86 9.27 -13.65
N GLU A 61 8.94 10.01 -13.41
CA GLU A 61 9.28 11.26 -14.10
C GLU A 61 10.30 10.93 -15.21
N GLY A 62 9.77 10.57 -16.39
CA GLY A 62 10.58 10.02 -17.48
C GLY A 62 11.22 8.69 -17.07
N LYS A 63 12.54 8.68 -16.85
CA LYS A 63 13.29 7.48 -16.43
C LYS A 63 13.54 7.38 -14.92
N GLN A 64 13.22 8.40 -14.13
CA GLN A 64 13.46 8.40 -12.68
C GLN A 64 12.15 8.16 -11.93
N ALA A 65 12.17 7.24 -10.97
CA ALA A 65 11.06 7.04 -10.04
C ALA A 65 11.16 8.03 -8.87
N LYS A 66 10.04 8.66 -8.51
CA LYS A 66 9.97 9.71 -7.49
C LYS A 66 8.82 9.46 -6.54
N VAL A 67 9.13 9.31 -5.25
CA VAL A 67 8.15 9.32 -4.16
C VAL A 67 7.64 10.74 -3.93
N LEU A 68 6.32 10.85 -3.75
CA LEU A 68 5.58 12.09 -3.59
C LEU A 68 5.30 12.41 -2.12
N GLU A 69 5.18 13.70 -1.82
CA GLU A 69 4.73 14.18 -0.51
C GLU A 69 3.20 14.31 -0.50
N ASN A 70 2.57 13.87 0.59
CA ASN A 70 1.14 14.07 0.83
C ASN A 70 0.81 15.53 1.17
N ALA A 71 -0.48 15.83 1.30
CA ALA A 71 -0.96 17.17 1.67
C ALA A 71 -0.45 17.65 3.05
N GLU A 72 0.03 16.74 3.89
CA GLU A 72 0.62 17.00 5.20
C GLU A 72 2.16 17.17 5.17
N GLY A 73 2.78 17.18 3.99
CA GLY A 73 4.22 17.37 3.79
C GLY A 73 5.09 16.14 4.11
N ALA A 74 4.50 14.94 4.18
CA ALA A 74 5.19 13.70 4.48
C ALA A 74 5.23 12.76 3.27
N ARG A 75 6.37 12.11 3.06
CA ARG A 75 6.61 11.13 1.96
C ARG A 75 5.92 9.78 2.19
N THR A 76 5.50 9.52 3.41
CA THR A 76 4.72 8.34 3.82
C THR A 76 3.48 8.77 4.58
N THR A 77 2.36 8.08 4.39
CA THR A 77 1.09 8.36 5.06
C THR A 77 0.70 7.18 5.96
N PRO A 78 0.32 7.40 7.24
CA PRO A 78 -0.14 6.32 8.10
C PRO A 78 -1.31 5.55 7.49
N SER A 79 -1.26 4.21 7.52
CA SER A 79 -2.34 3.32 7.07
C SER A 79 -3.45 3.24 8.13
N VAL A 80 -3.99 4.40 8.49
CA VAL A 80 -4.96 4.61 9.58
C VAL A 80 -6.16 5.34 9.02
N ILE A 81 -7.35 4.84 9.33
CA ILE A 81 -8.65 5.46 9.01
C ILE A 81 -9.36 5.73 10.33
N ALA A 82 -10.09 6.84 10.44
CA ALA A 82 -11.00 7.06 11.56
C ALA A 82 -12.35 7.57 11.08
N PHE A 83 -13.40 7.20 11.81
CA PHE A 83 -14.73 7.75 11.64
C PHE A 83 -15.10 8.59 12.86
N THR A 84 -15.39 9.86 12.64
CA THR A 84 -15.79 10.80 13.70
C THR A 84 -17.27 10.62 14.07
N ALA A 85 -17.71 11.25 15.17
CA ALA A 85 -19.11 11.20 15.59
C ALA A 85 -20.07 11.94 14.64
N ASP A 86 -19.59 12.96 13.91
CA ASP A 86 -20.34 13.64 12.84
C ASP A 86 -20.31 12.88 11.50
N GLY A 87 -19.62 11.72 11.44
CA GLY A 87 -19.56 10.85 10.27
C GLY A 87 -18.46 11.20 9.25
N GLU A 88 -17.54 12.11 9.58
CA GLU A 88 -16.35 12.38 8.77
C GLU A 88 -15.44 11.14 8.71
N ARG A 89 -14.88 10.88 7.54
CA ARG A 89 -13.83 9.89 7.32
C ARG A 89 -12.48 10.58 7.28
N LEU A 90 -11.67 10.36 8.30
CA LEU A 90 -10.27 10.80 8.33
C LEU A 90 -9.36 9.67 7.83
N VAL A 91 -8.30 10.00 7.08
CA VAL A 91 -7.28 9.05 6.61
C VAL A 91 -5.89 9.64 6.83
N GLY A 92 -4.94 8.81 7.26
CA GLY A 92 -3.55 9.22 7.43
C GLY A 92 -3.25 9.92 8.76
N MET A 93 -2.44 10.98 8.72
CA MET A 93 -2.02 11.71 9.91
C MET A 93 -3.19 12.30 10.72
N PRO A 94 -4.25 12.89 10.12
CA PRO A 94 -5.44 13.32 10.86
C PRO A 94 -6.09 12.18 11.66
N ALA A 95 -6.22 10.99 11.05
CA ALA A 95 -6.77 9.81 11.72
C ALA A 95 -5.87 9.32 12.86
N LYS A 96 -4.54 9.24 12.65
CA LYS A 96 -3.59 8.85 13.72
C LYS A 96 -3.63 9.82 14.91
N ARG A 97 -3.71 11.13 14.68
CA ARG A 97 -3.73 12.16 15.75
C ARG A 97 -4.90 12.03 16.73
N GLN A 98 -6.09 11.65 16.26
CA GLN A 98 -7.29 11.53 17.11
C GLN A 98 -7.48 10.13 17.74
N SER A 99 -6.54 9.20 17.53
CA SER A 99 -6.70 7.79 17.92
C SER A 99 -6.93 7.61 19.43
N VAL A 100 -6.26 8.41 20.25
CA VAL A 100 -6.36 8.41 21.73
C VAL A 100 -7.78 8.68 22.23
N THR A 101 -8.49 9.60 21.58
CA THR A 101 -9.85 10.03 21.97
C THR A 101 -10.95 9.23 21.29
N ASN A 102 -10.63 8.47 20.23
CA ASN A 102 -11.60 7.71 19.44
C ASN A 102 -11.08 6.29 19.09
N PRO A 103 -10.58 5.49 20.06
CA PRO A 103 -9.85 4.27 19.76
C PRO A 103 -10.73 3.17 19.14
N GLN A 104 -12.03 3.16 19.42
CA GLN A 104 -12.97 2.16 18.89
C GLN A 104 -13.36 2.36 17.43
N ASN A 105 -13.29 3.61 16.92
CA ASN A 105 -13.66 3.95 15.54
C ASN A 105 -12.44 4.38 14.70
N THR A 106 -11.22 4.14 15.22
CA THR A 106 -9.95 4.33 14.51
C THR A 106 -9.40 2.96 14.11
N LEU A 107 -9.43 2.69 12.81
CA LEU A 107 -8.99 1.45 12.18
C LEU A 107 -7.53 1.58 11.75
N PHE A 108 -6.69 0.65 12.19
CA PHE A 108 -5.27 0.57 11.82
C PHE A 108 -4.84 -0.89 11.69
N ALA A 109 -3.69 -1.14 11.08
CA ALA A 109 -3.16 -2.48 10.80
C ALA A 109 -4.14 -3.43 10.07
N THR A 110 -5.15 -2.90 9.37
CA THR A 110 -6.21 -3.66 8.68
C THR A 110 -5.68 -4.59 7.58
N LYS A 111 -4.47 -4.34 7.06
CA LYS A 111 -3.73 -5.26 6.19
C LYS A 111 -3.41 -6.61 6.85
N ARG A 112 -3.39 -6.71 8.19
CA ARG A 112 -3.33 -8.02 8.89
C ARG A 112 -4.60 -8.85 8.72
N LEU A 113 -5.75 -8.21 8.45
CA LEU A 113 -7.07 -8.83 8.32
C LEU A 113 -7.49 -9.05 6.85
N ILE A 114 -6.87 -8.35 5.89
CA ILE A 114 -7.25 -8.45 4.47
C ILE A 114 -7.09 -9.87 3.94
N GLY A 115 -8.13 -10.39 3.29
CA GLY A 115 -8.19 -11.78 2.79
C GLY A 115 -8.18 -12.87 3.86
N ARG A 116 -8.46 -12.57 5.14
CA ARG A 116 -8.56 -13.56 6.22
C ARG A 116 -10.01 -13.83 6.64
N ARG A 117 -10.26 -15.06 7.10
CA ARG A 117 -11.54 -15.45 7.70
C ARG A 117 -11.59 -15.07 9.17
N PHE A 118 -12.79 -14.83 9.70
CA PHE A 118 -12.95 -14.47 11.11
C PHE A 118 -12.38 -15.54 12.06
N ASP A 119 -12.48 -16.82 11.69
CA ASP A 119 -11.98 -17.95 12.48
C ASP A 119 -10.48 -18.25 12.32
N ASP A 120 -9.76 -17.55 11.43
CA ASP A 120 -8.32 -17.79 11.25
C ASP A 120 -7.59 -17.47 12.60
N PRO A 121 -6.67 -18.32 13.10
CA PRO A 121 -6.07 -18.16 14.42
C PRO A 121 -5.37 -16.81 14.65
N GLU A 122 -4.80 -16.25 13.58
CA GLU A 122 -4.21 -14.92 13.56
C GLU A 122 -5.25 -13.83 13.89
N VAL A 123 -6.43 -13.90 13.26
CA VAL A 123 -7.53 -12.96 13.51
C VAL A 123 -8.03 -13.11 14.95
N GLN A 124 -8.17 -14.34 15.46
CA GLN A 124 -8.55 -14.60 16.85
C GLN A 124 -7.53 -14.12 17.89
N LYS A 125 -6.25 -13.94 17.51
CA LYS A 125 -5.24 -13.23 18.31
C LYS A 125 -5.47 -11.72 18.24
N ASP A 126 -5.64 -11.14 17.05
CA ASP A 126 -5.82 -9.69 16.89
C ASP A 126 -7.12 -9.17 17.54
N LEU A 127 -8.19 -9.97 17.59
CA LEU A 127 -9.45 -9.68 18.32
C LEU A 127 -9.23 -9.22 19.78
N LYS A 128 -8.14 -9.64 20.42
CA LYS A 128 -7.81 -9.35 21.82
C LYS A 128 -6.82 -8.19 21.97
N ASN A 129 -6.26 -7.72 20.84
CA ASN A 129 -5.09 -6.85 20.79
C ASN A 129 -5.37 -5.48 20.17
N VAL A 130 -6.49 -5.31 19.45
CA VAL A 130 -6.93 -4.04 18.86
C VAL A 130 -8.10 -3.41 19.64
N PRO A 131 -8.24 -2.07 19.64
CA PRO A 131 -9.34 -1.39 20.36
C PRO A 131 -10.66 -1.30 19.57
N PHE A 132 -10.60 -1.39 18.23
CA PHE A 132 -11.78 -1.44 17.38
C PHE A 132 -12.34 -2.87 17.33
N LYS A 133 -13.62 -3.02 16.99
CA LYS A 133 -14.23 -4.35 16.89
C LYS A 133 -13.85 -5.02 15.56
N ILE A 134 -13.41 -6.27 15.65
CA ILE A 134 -13.38 -7.19 14.51
C ILE A 134 -14.64 -8.05 14.59
N VAL A 135 -15.36 -8.18 13.48
CA VAL A 135 -16.68 -8.83 13.38
C VAL A 135 -16.70 -9.85 12.24
N ARG A 136 -17.58 -10.86 12.36
CA ARG A 136 -17.79 -11.88 11.33
C ARG A 136 -18.77 -11.36 10.28
N ALA A 137 -18.35 -11.28 9.03
CA ALA A 137 -19.24 -11.00 7.90
C ALA A 137 -20.15 -12.19 7.56
N SER A 138 -21.18 -11.97 6.74
CA SER A 138 -22.14 -13.02 6.31
C SER A 138 -21.50 -14.20 5.59
N ASN A 139 -20.38 -13.97 4.87
CA ASN A 139 -19.57 -14.99 4.21
C ASN A 139 -18.52 -15.66 5.16
N GLY A 140 -18.42 -15.19 6.41
CA GLY A 140 -17.45 -15.65 7.41
C GLY A 140 -16.09 -14.94 7.39
N ASP A 141 -15.92 -13.88 6.60
CA ASP A 141 -14.69 -13.08 6.57
C ASP A 141 -14.52 -12.22 7.83
N ALA A 142 -13.27 -11.82 8.10
CA ALA A 142 -12.93 -10.87 9.15
C ALA A 142 -13.18 -9.44 8.66
N TRP A 143 -14.23 -8.80 9.15
CA TRP A 143 -14.54 -7.38 8.89
C TRP A 143 -14.32 -6.56 10.16
N VAL A 144 -14.41 -5.23 10.06
CA VAL A 144 -14.27 -4.31 11.20
C VAL A 144 -15.52 -3.44 11.35
N GLU A 145 -15.84 -3.03 12.58
CA GLU A 145 -17.00 -2.17 12.86
C GLU A 145 -16.55 -0.81 13.43
N ALA A 146 -17.12 0.28 12.90
CA ALA A 146 -16.98 1.63 13.44
C ALA A 146 -18.37 2.31 13.43
N HIS A 147 -18.76 2.93 14.54
CA HIS A 147 -20.09 3.53 14.76
C HIS A 147 -21.27 2.62 14.32
N GLY A 148 -21.18 1.32 14.60
CA GLY A 148 -22.20 0.33 14.24
C GLY A 148 -22.28 -0.01 12.74
N LYS A 149 -21.41 0.55 11.90
CA LYS A 149 -21.29 0.20 10.48
C LYS A 149 -20.13 -0.76 10.28
N MET A 150 -20.35 -1.82 9.51
CA MET A 150 -19.33 -2.79 9.15
C MET A 150 -18.60 -2.35 7.87
N TYR A 151 -17.28 -2.54 7.86
CA TYR A 151 -16.39 -2.26 6.74
C TYR A 151 -15.51 -3.48 6.47
N SER A 152 -15.36 -3.86 5.20
CA SER A 152 -14.39 -4.90 4.83
C SER A 152 -12.96 -4.35 4.93
N PRO A 153 -11.94 -5.19 5.16
CA PRO A 153 -10.54 -4.75 5.11
C PRO A 153 -10.15 -4.18 3.74
N SER A 154 -10.80 -4.63 2.65
CA SER A 154 -10.62 -4.07 1.32
C SER A 154 -11.18 -2.65 1.19
N GLN A 155 -12.31 -2.31 1.84
CA GLN A 155 -12.77 -0.92 1.93
C GLN A 155 -11.80 -0.06 2.75
N ALA A 156 -11.29 -0.59 3.87
CA ALA A 156 -10.28 0.11 4.67
C ALA A 156 -9.01 0.40 3.84
N GLY A 157 -8.51 -0.59 3.10
CA GLY A 157 -7.41 -0.41 2.14
C GLY A 157 -7.75 0.61 1.05
N ALA A 158 -8.96 0.57 0.49
CA ALA A 158 -9.42 1.51 -0.53
C ALA A 158 -9.42 2.97 -0.06
N PHE A 159 -9.76 3.22 1.21
CA PHE A 159 -9.70 4.57 1.80
C PHE A 159 -8.26 5.10 1.84
N VAL A 160 -7.27 4.25 2.15
CA VAL A 160 -5.85 4.62 2.10
C VAL A 160 -5.39 4.81 0.64
N LEU A 161 -5.78 3.91 -0.27
CA LEU A 161 -5.46 4.01 -1.70
C LEU A 161 -6.07 5.27 -2.36
N MET A 162 -7.25 5.73 -1.92
CA MET A 162 -7.81 7.01 -2.38
C MET A 162 -6.95 8.20 -1.94
N LYS A 163 -6.47 8.26 -0.70
CA LYS A 163 -5.52 9.29 -0.25
C LYS A 163 -4.20 9.24 -1.03
N MET A 164 -3.74 8.05 -1.43
CA MET A 164 -2.52 7.89 -2.26
C MET A 164 -2.75 8.38 -3.69
N LYS A 165 -3.91 8.05 -4.28
CA LYS A 165 -4.37 8.55 -5.58
C LYS A 165 -4.50 10.07 -5.56
N GLU A 166 -5.19 10.66 -4.58
CA GLU A 166 -5.31 12.11 -4.40
C GLU A 166 -3.95 12.81 -4.33
N THR A 167 -3.00 12.22 -3.58
CA THR A 167 -1.63 12.72 -3.49
C THR A 167 -0.96 12.78 -4.86
N ALA A 168 -1.10 11.73 -5.67
CA ALA A 168 -0.59 11.72 -7.05
C ALA A 168 -1.37 12.66 -7.99
N GLU A 169 -2.69 12.76 -7.87
CA GLU A 169 -3.52 13.68 -8.69
C GLU A 169 -3.17 15.15 -8.42
N ASN A 170 -2.97 15.53 -7.16
CA ASN A 170 -2.55 16.87 -6.76
C ASN A 170 -1.16 17.22 -7.32
N TYR A 171 -0.24 16.25 -7.32
CA TYR A 171 1.11 16.44 -7.86
C TYR A 171 1.14 16.51 -9.40
N LEU A 172 0.41 15.63 -10.08
CA LEU A 172 0.38 15.51 -11.54
C LEU A 172 -0.57 16.51 -12.23
N GLY A 173 -1.41 17.22 -11.47
CA GLY A 173 -2.44 18.14 -11.99
C GLY A 173 -3.50 17.46 -12.86
N THR A 174 -3.61 16.12 -12.83
CA THR A 174 -4.43 15.31 -13.74
C THR A 174 -5.03 14.10 -13.00
N LYS A 175 -6.13 13.55 -13.52
CA LYS A 175 -6.80 12.40 -12.91
C LYS A 175 -6.03 11.10 -13.13
N VAL A 176 -5.81 10.35 -12.05
CA VAL A 176 -5.07 9.09 -12.04
C VAL A 176 -6.04 7.92 -12.06
N LYS A 177 -5.85 7.00 -13.01
CA LYS A 177 -6.69 5.81 -13.17
C LYS A 177 -5.95 4.49 -13.03
N ASN A 178 -4.64 4.45 -13.27
CA ASN A 178 -3.87 3.20 -13.33
C ASN A 178 -2.89 3.12 -12.17
N ALA A 179 -2.78 1.95 -11.53
CA ALA A 179 -1.83 1.74 -10.45
C ALA A 179 -1.16 0.35 -10.51
N VAL A 180 0.05 0.29 -9.97
CA VAL A 180 0.69 -0.93 -9.46
C VAL A 180 0.61 -0.85 -7.94
N VAL A 181 0.09 -1.90 -7.29
CA VAL A 181 -0.09 -1.95 -5.83
C VAL A 181 0.73 -3.10 -5.25
N THR A 182 1.39 -2.87 -4.12
CA THR A 182 2.26 -3.87 -3.48
C THR A 182 1.50 -4.83 -2.56
N VAL A 183 2.05 -6.04 -2.42
CA VAL A 183 1.66 -7.03 -1.41
C VAL A 183 2.89 -7.75 -0.85
N PRO A 184 2.84 -8.27 0.38
CA PRO A 184 3.86 -9.15 0.93
C PRO A 184 4.09 -10.35 0.01
N ALA A 185 5.33 -10.77 -0.19
CA ALA A 185 5.63 -11.88 -1.11
C ALA A 185 4.91 -13.17 -0.71
N TYR A 186 4.78 -13.42 0.60
CA TYR A 186 4.09 -14.58 1.15
C TYR A 186 2.56 -14.46 1.25
N PHE A 187 1.92 -13.43 0.67
CA PHE A 187 0.46 -13.36 0.55
C PHE A 187 -0.12 -14.48 -0.31
N ASN A 188 -1.18 -15.11 0.19
CA ASN A 188 -1.98 -16.10 -0.54
C ASN A 188 -2.94 -15.44 -1.55
N ASP A 189 -3.61 -16.26 -2.36
CA ASP A 189 -4.58 -15.82 -3.39
C ASP A 189 -5.67 -14.88 -2.85
N SER A 190 -6.28 -15.23 -1.70
CA SER A 190 -7.36 -14.44 -1.08
C SER A 190 -6.90 -13.04 -0.69
N GLN A 191 -5.67 -12.92 -0.18
CA GLN A 191 -5.09 -11.64 0.23
C GLN A 191 -4.69 -10.78 -0.97
N ARG A 192 -4.19 -11.41 -2.05
CA ARG A 192 -3.87 -10.74 -3.33
C ARG A 192 -5.14 -10.21 -3.99
N GLN A 193 -6.19 -11.02 -4.10
CA GLN A 193 -7.47 -10.61 -4.68
C GLN A 193 -8.13 -9.51 -3.85
N ALA A 194 -8.21 -9.66 -2.53
CA ALA A 194 -8.78 -8.63 -1.65
C ALA A 194 -8.01 -7.29 -1.69
N THR A 195 -6.70 -7.30 -1.97
CA THR A 195 -5.90 -6.09 -2.21
C THR A 195 -6.18 -5.46 -3.58
N LYS A 196 -6.37 -6.29 -4.62
CA LYS A 196 -6.80 -5.85 -5.96
C LYS A 196 -8.20 -5.21 -5.92
N ASP A 197 -9.12 -5.81 -5.17
CA ASP A 197 -10.48 -5.28 -4.93
C ASP A 197 -10.43 -3.92 -4.22
N ALA A 198 -9.53 -3.74 -3.24
CA ALA A 198 -9.31 -2.45 -2.58
C ALA A 198 -8.91 -1.34 -3.58
N GLY A 199 -8.06 -1.66 -4.55
CA GLY A 199 -7.72 -0.74 -5.65
C GLY A 199 -8.92 -0.42 -6.54
N GLN A 200 -9.71 -1.44 -6.89
CA GLN A 200 -10.93 -1.23 -7.68
C GLN A 200 -11.95 -0.33 -6.95
N ILE A 201 -12.15 -0.52 -5.64
CA ILE A 201 -13.01 0.32 -4.79
C ILE A 201 -12.48 1.77 -4.70
N ALA A 202 -11.16 1.97 -4.74
CA ALA A 202 -10.55 3.31 -4.81
C ALA A 202 -10.65 3.98 -6.21
N GLY A 203 -11.32 3.33 -7.18
CA GLY A 203 -11.39 3.76 -8.56
C GLY A 203 -10.02 3.75 -9.25
N LEU A 204 -9.20 2.73 -8.96
CA LEU A 204 -7.94 2.44 -9.63
C LEU A 204 -8.04 1.12 -10.42
N ASN A 205 -7.63 1.17 -11.68
CA ASN A 205 -7.31 0.00 -12.48
C ASN A 205 -5.96 -0.55 -12.01
N VAL A 206 -5.99 -1.61 -11.19
CA VAL A 206 -4.78 -2.29 -10.70
C VAL A 206 -4.21 -3.16 -11.82
N LEU A 207 -3.21 -2.61 -12.54
CA LEU A 207 -2.56 -3.25 -13.67
C LEU A 207 -1.66 -4.42 -13.26
N ARG A 208 -1.09 -4.33 -12.05
CA ARG A 208 -0.25 -5.36 -11.45
C ARG A 208 -0.35 -5.30 -9.93
N VAL A 209 -0.46 -6.47 -9.31
CA VAL A 209 -0.10 -6.68 -7.91
C VAL A 209 1.35 -7.17 -7.88
N ILE A 210 2.26 -6.43 -7.22
CA ILE A 210 3.70 -6.74 -7.17
C ILE A 210 4.12 -7.14 -5.75
N ASN A 211 5.05 -8.09 -5.64
CA ASN A 211 5.62 -8.50 -4.35
C ASN A 211 6.55 -7.40 -3.78
N GLU A 212 6.42 -7.09 -2.49
CA GLU A 212 7.19 -6.02 -1.79
C GLU A 212 8.72 -6.18 -1.94
N PRO A 213 9.32 -7.37 -1.69
CA PRO A 213 10.75 -7.60 -1.92
C PRO A 213 11.17 -7.45 -3.39
N THR A 214 10.31 -7.86 -4.32
CA THR A 214 10.54 -7.72 -5.77
C THR A 214 10.58 -6.24 -6.18
N ALA A 215 9.67 -5.44 -5.64
CA ALA A 215 9.67 -3.99 -5.87
C ALA A 215 10.94 -3.34 -5.30
N ALA A 216 11.33 -3.67 -4.06
CA ALA A 216 12.58 -3.17 -3.49
C ALA A 216 13.83 -3.60 -4.30
N ALA A 217 13.83 -4.80 -4.88
CA ALA A 217 14.89 -5.25 -5.78
C ALA A 217 14.95 -4.42 -7.08
N LEU A 218 13.81 -4.09 -7.70
CA LEU A 218 13.75 -3.19 -8.87
C LEU A 218 14.31 -1.80 -8.54
N ALA A 219 13.94 -1.24 -7.39
CA ALA A 219 14.43 0.06 -6.91
C ALA A 219 15.96 0.08 -6.69
N TYR A 220 16.53 -1.03 -6.19
CA TYR A 220 17.98 -1.19 -6.06
C TYR A 220 18.69 -1.40 -7.41
N GLY A 221 18.12 -2.22 -8.28
CA GLY A 221 18.81 -2.82 -9.42
C GLY A 221 18.73 -2.03 -10.72
N LEU A 222 17.82 -1.06 -10.87
CA LEU A 222 17.59 -0.34 -12.14
C LEU A 222 18.88 0.30 -12.72
N GLU A 223 19.79 0.77 -11.87
CA GLU A 223 21.07 1.37 -12.27
C GLU A 223 22.27 0.40 -12.20
N LYS A 224 22.04 -0.89 -11.90
CA LYS A 224 23.12 -1.87 -11.69
C LYS A 224 23.34 -2.72 -12.92
N THR A 225 24.59 -2.79 -13.37
CA THR A 225 25.02 -3.53 -14.57
C THR A 225 25.77 -4.84 -14.26
N GLN A 226 25.99 -5.14 -12.98
CA GLN A 226 26.71 -6.33 -12.52
C GLN A 226 25.73 -7.46 -12.22
N ASP A 227 26.04 -8.65 -12.73
CA ASP A 227 25.31 -9.87 -12.42
C ASP A 227 25.53 -10.18 -10.92
N LYS A 228 24.44 -10.30 -10.13
CA LYS A 228 24.52 -10.40 -8.66
C LYS A 228 23.30 -11.10 -8.06
N ILE A 229 23.54 -12.02 -7.14
CA ILE A 229 22.50 -12.58 -6.26
C ILE A 229 22.35 -11.68 -5.03
N ILE A 230 21.12 -11.30 -4.70
CA ILE A 230 20.77 -10.48 -3.55
C ILE A 230 19.75 -11.18 -2.65
N ALA A 231 19.78 -10.87 -1.36
CA ALA A 231 18.74 -11.22 -0.42
C ALA A 231 18.01 -9.96 0.04
N VAL A 232 16.68 -9.92 -0.10
CA VAL A 232 15.85 -8.79 0.34
C VAL A 232 15.11 -9.21 1.60
N TYR A 233 15.52 -8.66 2.73
CA TYR A 233 14.92 -8.90 4.05
C TYR A 233 13.98 -7.73 4.35
N ASP A 234 12.67 -7.98 4.27
CA ASP A 234 11.63 -6.98 4.52
C ASP A 234 10.94 -7.28 5.85
N LEU A 235 11.10 -6.39 6.84
CA LEU A 235 10.41 -6.49 8.12
C LEU A 235 9.61 -5.20 8.33
N GLY A 236 8.33 -5.27 7.94
CA GLY A 236 7.40 -4.15 7.97
C GLY A 236 6.60 -4.04 9.27
N GLY A 237 5.44 -3.41 9.17
CA GLY A 237 4.52 -3.20 10.31
C GLY A 237 3.81 -4.47 10.79
N GLY A 238 3.41 -5.37 9.89
CA GLY A 238 2.71 -6.61 10.26
C GLY A 238 3.12 -7.86 9.49
N THR A 239 4.09 -7.74 8.58
CA THR A 239 4.57 -8.83 7.73
C THR A 239 6.10 -8.86 7.69
N PHE A 240 6.61 -10.06 7.53
CA PHE A 240 8.01 -10.36 7.31
C PHE A 240 8.15 -11.17 6.02
N ASP A 241 8.97 -10.73 5.08
CA ASP A 241 9.33 -11.47 3.88
C ASP A 241 10.85 -11.56 3.73
N ILE A 242 11.30 -12.64 3.11
CA ILE A 242 12.67 -12.83 2.65
C ILE A 242 12.65 -13.46 1.26
N SER A 243 13.18 -12.75 0.28
CA SER A 243 13.33 -13.24 -1.09
C SER A 243 14.81 -13.25 -1.49
N VAL A 244 15.22 -14.32 -2.18
CA VAL A 244 16.52 -14.40 -2.84
C VAL A 244 16.28 -14.13 -4.32
N LEU A 245 16.94 -13.12 -4.88
CA LEU A 245 16.80 -12.74 -6.27
C LEU A 245 18.16 -12.75 -6.97
N GLU A 246 18.15 -13.13 -8.23
CA GLU A 246 19.28 -13.01 -9.14
C GLU A 246 19.02 -11.88 -10.13
N ILE A 247 19.94 -10.92 -10.20
CA ILE A 247 19.89 -9.81 -11.13
C ILE A 247 20.94 -10.06 -12.21
N GLN A 248 20.52 -10.11 -13.48
CA GLN A 248 21.39 -10.28 -14.65
C GLN A 248 21.00 -9.29 -15.76
N LYS A 249 21.79 -8.24 -15.98
CA LYS A 249 21.64 -7.28 -17.12
C LYS A 249 20.19 -6.82 -17.39
N GLY A 250 19.47 -6.40 -16.34
CA GLY A 250 18.07 -5.95 -16.42
C GLY A 250 17.03 -7.06 -16.27
N VAL A 251 17.43 -8.33 -16.23
CA VAL A 251 16.57 -9.44 -15.79
C VAL A 251 16.63 -9.54 -14.27
N PHE A 252 15.46 -9.64 -13.63
CA PHE A 252 15.28 -9.85 -12.20
C PHE A 252 14.54 -11.18 -12.02
N GLU A 253 15.20 -12.19 -11.49
CA GLU A 253 14.64 -13.52 -11.26
C GLU A 253 14.54 -13.80 -9.76
N VAL A 254 13.34 -14.02 -9.24
CA VAL A 254 13.16 -14.50 -7.87
C VAL A 254 13.51 -15.99 -7.85
N LYS A 255 14.59 -16.36 -7.16
CA LYS A 255 15.03 -17.76 -6.99
C LYS A 255 14.21 -18.48 -5.93
N SER A 256 13.90 -17.77 -4.84
CA SER A 256 13.04 -18.27 -3.78
C SER A 256 12.40 -17.14 -2.98
N THR A 257 11.30 -17.45 -2.30
CA THR A 257 10.73 -16.56 -1.29
C THR A 257 10.17 -17.32 -0.09
N ASN A 258 10.22 -16.70 1.08
CA ASN A 258 9.65 -17.20 2.32
C ASN A 258 9.23 -16.03 3.22
N GLY A 259 8.47 -16.28 4.28
CA GLY A 259 8.02 -15.19 5.15
C GLY A 259 7.08 -15.64 6.26
N ASP A 260 6.54 -14.65 6.94
CA ASP A 260 5.51 -14.75 7.97
C ASP A 260 4.56 -13.54 7.81
N THR A 261 3.34 -13.79 7.33
CA THR A 261 2.34 -12.74 7.07
C THR A 261 1.65 -12.23 8.35
N PHE A 262 2.19 -12.60 9.52
CA PHE A 262 1.68 -12.21 10.83
C PHE A 262 2.83 -12.03 11.85
N LEU A 263 3.85 -11.29 11.40
CA LEU A 263 5.03 -10.91 12.16
C LEU A 263 5.51 -9.54 11.68
N GLY A 264 5.43 -8.51 12.51
CA GLY A 264 6.00 -7.20 12.19
C GLY A 264 6.03 -6.26 13.38
N GLY A 265 6.33 -4.98 13.14
CA GLY A 265 6.44 -3.95 14.18
C GLY A 265 5.28 -3.86 15.17
N GLU A 266 4.04 -4.16 14.77
CA GLU A 266 2.86 -4.21 15.67
C GLU A 266 2.99 -5.32 16.74
N ASP A 267 3.64 -6.45 16.44
CA ASP A 267 3.90 -7.51 17.44
C ASP A 267 4.99 -7.05 18.44
N PHE A 268 5.98 -6.27 17.98
CA PHE A 268 7.01 -5.67 18.83
C PHE A 268 6.39 -4.62 19.78
N ASP A 269 5.50 -3.77 19.24
CA ASP A 269 4.73 -2.80 20.02
C ASP A 269 3.82 -3.49 21.05
N HIS A 270 3.18 -4.60 20.66
CA HIS A 270 2.35 -5.38 21.58
C HIS A 270 3.17 -6.02 22.70
N HIS A 271 4.32 -6.62 22.41
CA HIS A 271 5.20 -7.20 23.45
C HIS A 271 5.65 -6.12 24.46
N LEU A 272 6.02 -4.93 23.95
CA LEU A 272 6.40 -3.80 24.81
C LEU A 272 5.19 -3.23 25.59
N LEU A 273 4.02 -3.11 24.97
CA LEU A 273 2.77 -2.71 25.63
C LEU A 273 2.43 -3.65 26.80
N GLN A 274 2.50 -4.97 26.60
CA GLN A 274 2.25 -5.96 27.65
C GLN A 274 3.27 -5.85 28.79
N HIS A 275 4.55 -5.60 28.48
CA HIS A 275 5.55 -5.32 29.50
C HIS A 275 5.19 -4.07 30.31
N ILE A 276 4.90 -2.94 29.65
CA ILE A 276 4.57 -1.67 30.31
C ILE A 276 3.33 -1.81 31.20
N VAL A 277 2.26 -2.45 30.70
CA VAL A 277 1.02 -2.67 31.45
C VAL A 277 1.26 -3.57 32.68
N LYS A 278 2.06 -4.64 32.52
CA LYS A 278 2.41 -5.55 33.62
C LYS A 278 3.21 -4.83 34.72
N GLU A 279 4.23 -4.06 34.34
CA GLU A 279 5.06 -3.33 35.31
C GLU A 279 4.28 -2.19 35.97
N PHE A 280 3.47 -1.44 35.22
CA PHE A 280 2.58 -0.42 35.81
C PHE A 280 1.58 -1.03 36.81
N LYS A 281 1.03 -2.22 36.51
CA LYS A 281 0.16 -2.95 37.44
C LYS A 281 0.93 -3.47 38.66
N ARG A 282 2.20 -3.87 38.51
CA ARG A 282 3.10 -4.26 39.62
C ARG A 282 3.39 -3.09 40.57
N GLU A 283 3.54 -1.88 40.03
CA GLU A 283 3.94 -0.69 40.81
C GLU A 283 2.76 0.12 41.37
N SER A 284 1.67 0.24 40.61
CA SER A 284 0.50 1.04 41.01
C SER A 284 -0.68 0.22 41.55
N GLY A 285 -0.70 -1.09 41.30
CA GLY A 285 -1.88 -1.95 41.54
C GLY A 285 -3.02 -1.81 40.53
N VAL A 286 -2.96 -0.83 39.61
CA VAL A 286 -4.05 -0.50 38.68
C VAL A 286 -3.93 -1.31 37.38
N ASP A 287 -5.06 -1.82 36.89
CA ASP A 287 -5.15 -2.63 35.68
C ASP A 287 -5.59 -1.81 34.46
N LEU A 288 -4.62 -1.38 33.64
CA LEU A 288 -4.87 -0.55 32.46
C LEU A 288 -5.67 -1.26 31.35
N LEU A 289 -5.82 -2.59 31.40
CA LEU A 289 -6.63 -3.32 30.41
C LEU A 289 -8.13 -2.99 30.49
N LYS A 290 -8.56 -2.27 31.54
CA LYS A 290 -9.94 -1.80 31.74
C LYS A 290 -10.17 -0.35 31.28
N ASP A 291 -9.11 0.36 30.91
CA ASP A 291 -9.13 1.78 30.55
C ASP A 291 -8.64 1.94 29.11
N ASN A 292 -9.58 1.95 28.16
CA ASN A 292 -9.27 1.98 26.72
C ASN A 292 -8.49 3.23 26.31
N MET A 293 -8.72 4.37 26.95
CA MET A 293 -8.01 5.62 26.66
C MET A 293 -6.58 5.57 27.19
N ALA A 294 -6.39 5.11 28.43
CA ALA A 294 -5.04 4.92 28.98
C ALA A 294 -4.25 3.89 28.16
N LEU A 295 -4.87 2.75 27.81
CA LEU A 295 -4.22 1.69 27.03
C LEU A 295 -3.78 2.17 25.65
N GLN A 296 -4.59 3.01 24.98
CA GLN A 296 -4.20 3.60 23.69
C GLN A 296 -3.03 4.59 23.84
N ARG A 297 -2.98 5.39 24.91
CA ARG A 297 -1.82 6.25 25.21
C ARG A 297 -0.55 5.45 25.48
N VAL A 298 -0.65 4.32 26.17
CA VAL A 298 0.51 3.42 26.36
C VAL A 298 0.95 2.80 25.04
N ARG A 299 0.04 2.44 24.13
CA ARG A 299 0.38 1.92 22.79
C ARG A 299 1.19 2.92 21.97
N GLU A 300 0.74 4.18 21.87
CA GLU A 300 1.49 5.22 21.16
C GLU A 300 2.86 5.48 21.80
N ALA A 301 2.93 5.44 23.14
CA ALA A 301 4.19 5.56 23.87
C ALA A 301 5.14 4.36 23.65
N ALA A 302 4.60 3.14 23.49
CA ALA A 302 5.37 1.94 23.17
C ALA A 302 5.97 2.00 21.76
N GLU A 303 5.17 2.38 20.75
CA GLU A 303 5.66 2.59 19.37
C GLU A 303 6.78 3.64 19.35
N LYS A 304 6.57 4.76 20.04
CA LYS A 304 7.57 5.83 20.15
C LYS A 304 8.85 5.34 20.84
N ALA A 305 8.74 4.65 21.97
CA ALA A 305 9.88 4.11 22.71
C ALA A 305 10.69 3.08 21.90
N LYS A 306 10.02 2.17 21.17
CA LYS A 306 10.65 1.24 20.21
C LYS A 306 11.48 1.99 19.17
N CYS A 307 10.89 3.02 18.56
CA CYS A 307 11.54 3.82 17.52
C CYS A 307 12.74 4.60 18.08
N GLU A 308 12.61 5.25 19.24
CA GLU A 308 13.70 5.96 19.91
C GLU A 308 14.86 5.03 20.30
N LEU A 309 14.57 3.81 20.78
CA LEU A 309 15.59 2.81 21.12
C LEU A 309 16.37 2.28 19.90
N SER A 310 15.94 2.57 18.67
CA SER A 310 16.72 2.23 17.47
C SER A 310 17.92 3.16 17.28
N SER A 311 17.89 4.39 17.81
CA SER A 311 19.03 5.32 17.83
C SER A 311 19.67 5.44 19.22
N SER A 312 18.85 5.57 20.26
CA SER A 312 19.26 5.75 21.66
C SER A 312 19.46 4.42 22.41
N LEU A 313 20.32 4.42 23.44
CA LEU A 313 20.54 3.25 24.31
C LEU A 313 19.47 3.14 25.42
N GLN A 314 18.74 4.21 25.70
CA GLN A 314 17.68 4.30 26.70
C GLN A 314 16.62 5.33 26.24
N THR A 315 15.38 5.15 26.67
CA THR A 315 14.29 6.14 26.60
C THR A 315 13.55 6.20 27.95
N ASP A 316 12.83 7.31 28.16
CA ASP A 316 12.00 7.59 29.33
C ASP A 316 10.53 7.65 28.89
N ILE A 317 9.76 6.61 29.23
CA ILE A 317 8.33 6.53 28.97
C ILE A 317 7.59 7.27 30.10
N ASN A 318 7.23 8.53 29.82
CA ASN A 318 6.50 9.41 30.75
C ASN A 318 5.09 9.70 30.22
N LEU A 319 4.06 9.19 30.91
CA LEU A 319 2.65 9.52 30.67
C LEU A 319 2.04 10.08 31.95
N PRO A 320 1.94 11.42 32.10
CA PRO A 320 1.28 12.02 33.24
C PRO A 320 -0.24 11.88 33.13
N TYR A 321 -0.92 11.77 34.28
CA TYR A 321 -2.37 11.59 34.36
C TYR A 321 -2.86 10.45 33.44
N LEU A 322 -2.19 9.29 33.53
CA LEU A 322 -2.48 8.14 32.67
C LEU A 322 -3.86 7.55 32.98
N THR A 323 -4.17 7.40 34.26
CA THR A 323 -5.46 6.91 34.78
C THR A 323 -5.64 7.42 36.22
N MET A 324 -6.70 7.01 36.93
CA MET A 324 -7.03 7.45 38.30
C MET A 324 -7.50 6.28 39.16
N ASP A 325 -7.14 6.28 40.45
CA ASP A 325 -7.71 5.38 41.46
C ASP A 325 -8.25 6.17 42.67
N ALA A 326 -8.66 5.46 43.72
CA ALA A 326 -9.20 6.07 44.95
C ALA A 326 -8.19 6.95 45.72
N SER A 327 -6.88 6.86 45.42
CA SER A 327 -5.83 7.73 45.97
C SER A 327 -5.51 8.94 45.10
N GLY A 328 -6.09 9.04 43.90
CA GLY A 328 -5.92 10.16 42.97
C GLY A 328 -5.34 9.75 41.61
N PRO A 329 -4.83 10.72 40.83
CA PRO A 329 -4.27 10.47 39.51
C PRO A 329 -2.98 9.66 39.58
N LYS A 330 -2.79 8.77 38.61
CA LYS A 330 -1.56 7.98 38.43
C LYS A 330 -0.80 8.44 37.20
N HIS A 331 0.52 8.30 37.26
CA HIS A 331 1.47 8.66 36.22
C HIS A 331 2.33 7.42 35.91
N LEU A 332 2.59 7.15 34.64
CA LEU A 332 3.61 6.18 34.26
C LEU A 332 4.93 6.93 34.08
N ASN A 333 5.97 6.50 34.79
CA ASN A 333 7.34 6.99 34.63
C ASN A 333 8.29 5.79 34.59
N MET A 334 8.65 5.32 33.39
CA MET A 334 9.43 4.11 33.19
C MET A 334 10.69 4.38 32.36
N LYS A 335 11.85 3.99 32.90
CA LYS A 335 13.10 3.94 32.13
C LYS A 335 13.23 2.60 31.44
N LEU A 336 13.42 2.63 30.12
CA LEU A 336 13.60 1.44 29.30
C LEU A 336 14.91 1.53 28.53
N THR A 337 15.78 0.55 28.70
CA THR A 337 17.03 0.42 27.92
C THR A 337 16.81 -0.42 26.66
N ARG A 338 17.67 -0.22 25.66
CA ARG A 338 17.69 -1.03 24.44
C ARG A 338 17.85 -2.52 24.76
N SER A 339 18.71 -2.86 25.71
CA SER A 339 18.95 -4.26 26.11
C SER A 339 17.71 -4.92 26.74
N GLN A 340 16.93 -4.19 27.55
CA GLN A 340 15.65 -4.69 28.05
C GLN A 340 14.65 -4.91 26.92
N PHE A 341 14.51 -3.95 25.99
CA PHE A 341 13.64 -4.08 24.83
C PHE A 341 14.05 -5.27 23.93
N GLU A 342 15.33 -5.43 23.64
CA GLU A 342 15.87 -6.59 22.92
C GLU A 342 15.52 -7.92 23.59
N GLY A 343 15.51 -7.98 24.93
CA GLY A 343 15.06 -9.14 25.69
C GLY A 343 13.55 -9.41 25.57
N ILE A 344 12.72 -8.36 25.52
CA ILE A 344 11.26 -8.43 25.41
C ILE A 344 10.80 -8.96 24.03
N VAL A 345 11.57 -8.72 22.96
CA VAL A 345 11.22 -9.10 21.57
C VAL A 345 12.14 -10.18 20.97
N ALA A 346 12.98 -10.82 21.79
CA ALA A 346 14.01 -11.76 21.32
C ALA A 346 13.45 -12.98 20.56
N ASP A 347 12.23 -13.41 20.88
CA ASP A 347 11.53 -14.51 20.18
C ASP A 347 11.00 -14.07 18.81
N LEU A 348 10.49 -12.85 18.68
CA LEU A 348 10.04 -12.27 17.41
C LEU A 348 11.19 -12.15 16.40
N ILE A 349 12.36 -11.69 16.85
CA ILE A 349 13.57 -11.65 16.01
C ILE A 349 14.03 -13.07 15.66
N ARG A 350 13.94 -14.04 16.58
CA ARG A 350 14.31 -15.44 16.28
C ARG A 350 13.40 -16.07 15.22
N ARG A 351 12.12 -15.70 15.16
CA ARG A 351 11.17 -16.19 14.13
C ARG A 351 11.59 -15.85 12.71
N THR A 352 12.33 -14.75 12.47
CA THR A 352 12.73 -14.35 11.12
C THR A 352 13.88 -15.19 10.53
N VAL A 353 14.68 -15.84 11.40
CA VAL A 353 15.88 -16.60 10.98
C VAL A 353 15.54 -17.83 10.15
N ALA A 354 14.52 -18.60 10.55
CA ALA A 354 14.19 -19.87 9.89
C ALA A 354 13.64 -19.70 8.46
N PRO A 355 12.75 -18.72 8.15
CA PRO A 355 12.39 -18.40 6.77
C PRO A 355 13.60 -18.04 5.90
N CYS A 356 14.59 -17.29 6.41
CA CYS A 356 15.77 -16.94 5.61
C CYS A 356 16.66 -18.15 5.30
N GLN A 357 16.84 -19.05 6.26
CA GLN A 357 17.58 -20.31 6.04
C GLN A 357 16.89 -21.16 4.97
N LYS A 358 15.55 -21.25 5.00
CA LYS A 358 14.75 -21.92 3.97
C LYS A 358 14.87 -21.24 2.61
N ALA A 359 14.85 -19.90 2.55
CA ALA A 359 15.00 -19.17 1.29
C ALA A 359 16.36 -19.43 0.64
N LEU A 360 17.46 -19.43 1.41
CA LEU A 360 18.79 -19.80 0.91
C LEU A 360 18.81 -21.25 0.38
N GLN A 361 18.23 -22.19 1.14
CA GLN A 361 18.14 -23.60 0.75
C GLN A 361 17.32 -23.80 -0.53
N ASP A 362 16.14 -23.18 -0.62
CA ASP A 362 15.22 -23.27 -1.76
C ASP A 362 15.78 -22.63 -3.03
N ALA A 363 16.64 -21.61 -2.90
CA ALA A 363 17.35 -20.99 -4.02
C ALA A 363 18.63 -21.74 -4.42
N GLU A 364 18.97 -22.82 -3.72
CA GLU A 364 20.20 -23.61 -3.90
C GLU A 364 21.50 -22.79 -3.77
N VAL A 365 21.49 -21.72 -2.95
CA VAL A 365 22.64 -20.83 -2.74
C VAL A 365 23.18 -20.90 -1.31
N SER A 366 24.49 -20.72 -1.16
CA SER A 366 25.12 -20.50 0.13
C SER A 366 25.06 -19.01 0.52
N LYS A 367 25.27 -18.71 1.81
CA LYS A 367 25.43 -17.32 2.27
C LYS A 367 26.62 -16.59 1.62
N GLY A 368 27.60 -17.32 1.07
CA GLY A 368 28.76 -16.74 0.38
C GLY A 368 28.43 -16.22 -1.02
N ASP A 369 27.38 -16.75 -1.65
CA ASP A 369 26.94 -16.37 -2.99
C ASP A 369 26.10 -15.07 -2.98
N ILE A 370 25.62 -14.67 -1.80
CA ILE A 370 24.86 -13.42 -1.60
C ILE A 370 25.77 -12.20 -1.73
N GLY A 371 25.72 -11.57 -2.90
CA GLY A 371 26.46 -10.37 -3.26
C GLY A 371 25.92 -9.07 -2.65
N GLU A 372 24.66 -9.03 -2.21
CA GLU A 372 24.10 -7.95 -1.40
C GLU A 372 22.94 -8.39 -0.50
N VAL A 373 22.78 -7.76 0.65
CA VAL A 373 21.60 -7.92 1.51
C VAL A 373 20.93 -6.56 1.62
N LEU A 374 19.67 -6.45 1.21
CA LEU A 374 18.86 -5.23 1.31
C LEU A 374 17.96 -5.33 2.55
N LEU A 375 17.86 -4.25 3.31
CA LEU A 375 16.89 -4.11 4.40
C LEU A 375 15.74 -3.24 3.93
N VAL A 376 14.53 -3.74 4.14
CA VAL A 376 13.27 -3.07 3.78
C VAL A 376 12.34 -3.11 5.00
N GLY A 377 11.40 -2.18 5.07
CA GLY A 377 10.45 -2.05 6.16
C GLY A 377 11.05 -1.38 7.39
N GLY A 378 10.29 -0.45 8.00
CA GLY A 378 10.79 0.39 9.11
C GLY A 378 11.27 -0.39 10.35
N MET A 379 10.81 -1.63 10.57
CA MET A 379 11.25 -2.43 11.73
C MET A 379 12.69 -2.98 11.55
N SER A 380 13.20 -3.04 10.31
CA SER A 380 14.61 -3.34 10.02
C SER A 380 15.59 -2.26 10.53
N ARG A 381 15.09 -1.09 10.95
CA ARG A 381 15.88 -0.02 11.57
C ARG A 381 16.38 -0.40 12.98
N MET A 382 15.83 -1.43 13.63
CA MET A 382 16.27 -1.88 14.94
C MET A 382 17.68 -2.51 14.88
N PRO A 383 18.66 -2.03 15.66
CA PRO A 383 20.05 -2.52 15.62
C PRO A 383 20.18 -4.04 15.80
N LYS A 384 19.35 -4.65 16.66
CA LYS A 384 19.37 -6.11 16.89
C LYS A 384 18.91 -6.92 15.68
N VAL A 385 17.98 -6.38 14.88
CA VAL A 385 17.57 -7.00 13.60
C VAL A 385 18.73 -6.92 12.61
N GLN A 386 19.38 -5.77 12.48
CA GLN A 386 20.54 -5.58 11.60
C GLN A 386 21.70 -6.52 11.95
N GLN A 387 22.00 -6.67 13.25
CA GLN A 387 23.00 -7.62 13.73
C GLN A 387 22.61 -9.07 13.39
N THR A 388 21.35 -9.46 13.62
CA THR A 388 20.86 -10.81 13.32
C THR A 388 20.98 -11.13 11.83
N VAL A 389 20.65 -10.18 10.95
CA VAL A 389 20.82 -10.29 9.50
C VAL A 389 22.31 -10.39 9.13
N GLN A 390 23.17 -9.58 9.75
CA GLN A 390 24.62 -9.64 9.52
C GLN A 390 25.23 -11.00 9.94
N ASP A 391 24.83 -11.54 11.09
CA ASP A 391 25.29 -12.84 11.59
C ASP A 391 24.85 -13.99 10.67
N LEU A 392 23.62 -13.91 10.17
CA LEU A 392 22.99 -14.90 9.30
C LEU A 392 23.66 -14.96 7.90
N PHE A 393 23.77 -13.82 7.22
CA PHE A 393 24.33 -13.76 5.86
C PHE A 393 25.86 -13.59 5.85
N GLY A 394 26.49 -13.32 6.99
CA GLY A 394 27.94 -13.11 7.10
C GLY A 394 28.45 -11.81 6.46
N ARG A 395 27.56 -10.85 6.16
CA ARG A 395 27.90 -9.57 5.52
C ARG A 395 27.09 -8.42 6.11
N ALA A 396 27.66 -7.22 6.13
CA ALA A 396 26.92 -6.03 6.52
C ALA A 396 25.77 -5.77 5.51
N PRO A 397 24.54 -5.50 5.98
CA PRO A 397 23.44 -5.11 5.09
C PRO A 397 23.74 -3.78 4.39
N SER A 398 23.19 -3.62 3.19
CA SER A 398 23.42 -2.45 2.36
C SER A 398 22.63 -1.24 2.84
N LYS A 399 23.18 -0.05 2.53
CA LYS A 399 22.54 1.25 2.74
C LYS A 399 22.12 1.90 1.41
N SER A 400 22.10 1.13 0.32
CA SER A 400 21.79 1.58 -1.04
C SER A 400 20.30 1.85 -1.30
N VAL A 401 19.42 1.39 -0.40
CA VAL A 401 17.96 1.57 -0.46
C VAL A 401 17.44 2.28 0.78
N ASN A 402 16.41 3.11 0.60
CA ASN A 402 15.63 3.66 1.72
C ASN A 402 14.55 2.63 2.11
N PRO A 403 14.57 2.06 3.33
CA PRO A 403 13.68 0.97 3.72
C PRO A 403 12.19 1.36 3.76
N ASP A 404 11.86 2.65 3.80
CA ASP A 404 10.48 3.16 3.84
C ASP A 404 9.95 3.64 2.47
N GLU A 405 10.81 3.67 1.43
CA GLU A 405 10.47 4.21 0.09
C GLU A 405 10.74 3.25 -1.07
N ALA A 406 11.69 2.31 -0.92
CA ALA A 406 12.15 1.43 -2.00
C ALA A 406 11.02 0.60 -2.64
N VAL A 407 10.04 0.18 -1.86
CA VAL A 407 8.88 -0.59 -2.33
C VAL A 407 8.01 0.24 -3.28
N ALA A 408 7.67 1.48 -2.91
CA ALA A 408 6.87 2.37 -3.76
C ALA A 408 7.64 2.76 -5.03
N ILE A 409 8.95 3.03 -4.92
CA ILE A 409 9.85 3.28 -6.05
C ILE A 409 9.82 2.10 -7.03
N GLY A 410 9.95 0.87 -6.54
CA GLY A 410 9.86 -0.34 -7.35
C GLY A 410 8.51 -0.54 -8.04
N ALA A 411 7.41 -0.25 -7.33
CA ALA A 411 6.07 -0.28 -7.92
C ALA A 411 5.91 0.75 -9.05
N ALA A 412 6.50 1.94 -8.92
CA ALA A 412 6.48 2.95 -9.99
C ALA A 412 7.32 2.52 -11.20
N ILE A 413 8.50 1.93 -10.98
CA ILE A 413 9.33 1.33 -12.04
C ILE A 413 8.54 0.25 -12.78
N GLN A 414 7.86 -0.65 -12.06
CA GLN A 414 6.99 -1.66 -12.66
C GLN A 414 5.83 -1.02 -13.45
N GLY A 415 5.28 0.11 -12.99
CA GLY A 415 4.31 0.90 -13.74
C GLY A 415 4.87 1.42 -15.07
N GLY A 416 6.09 1.96 -15.06
CA GLY A 416 6.81 2.38 -16.27
C GLY A 416 7.11 1.24 -17.25
N VAL A 417 7.42 0.04 -16.75
CA VAL A 417 7.58 -1.16 -17.59
C VAL A 417 6.27 -1.54 -18.28
N LEU A 418 5.13 -1.45 -17.58
CA LEU A 418 3.82 -1.76 -18.14
C LEU A 418 3.37 -0.70 -19.17
N ALA A 419 3.66 0.57 -18.91
CA ALA A 419 3.39 1.68 -19.84
C ALA A 419 4.29 1.66 -21.09
N GLY A 420 5.45 1.00 -21.02
CA GLY A 420 6.46 0.95 -22.08
C GLY A 420 7.53 2.04 -21.99
N ASP A 421 7.51 2.86 -20.93
CA ASP A 421 8.51 3.91 -20.66
C ASP A 421 9.85 3.34 -20.19
N VAL A 422 9.84 2.12 -19.63
CA VAL A 422 11.02 1.37 -19.19
C VAL A 422 11.13 0.07 -19.99
N THR A 423 12.08 -0.01 -20.92
CA THR A 423 12.18 -1.10 -21.92
C THR A 423 13.15 -2.23 -21.56
N ASP A 424 14.14 -1.94 -20.71
CA ASP A 424 15.31 -2.82 -20.51
C ASP A 424 15.23 -3.60 -19.18
N VAL A 425 14.01 -3.83 -18.69
CA VAL A 425 13.71 -4.55 -17.43
C VAL A 425 12.78 -5.72 -17.72
N LEU A 426 13.20 -6.93 -17.33
CA LEU A 426 12.39 -8.14 -17.36
C LEU A 426 12.27 -8.70 -15.94
N LEU A 427 11.05 -8.89 -15.46
CA LEU A 427 10.78 -9.48 -14.15
C LEU A 427 10.24 -10.91 -14.30
N LEU A 428 10.87 -11.84 -13.59
CA LEU A 428 10.48 -13.24 -13.42
C LEU A 428 10.25 -13.49 -11.91
N ASP A 429 8.99 -13.36 -11.47
CA ASP A 429 8.58 -13.62 -10.08
C ASP A 429 8.12 -15.09 -9.92
N VAL A 430 7.80 -15.53 -8.69
CA VAL A 430 7.43 -16.92 -8.37
C VAL A 430 6.16 -17.03 -7.52
N THR A 431 5.52 -18.20 -7.51
CA THR A 431 4.49 -18.52 -6.50
C THR A 431 5.14 -18.90 -5.14
N PRO A 432 4.73 -18.29 -4.00
CA PRO A 432 5.36 -18.53 -2.70
C PRO A 432 5.00 -19.87 -2.06
N LEU A 433 3.96 -20.55 -2.56
CA LEU A 433 3.38 -21.75 -1.95
C LEU A 433 2.99 -22.76 -3.03
N SER A 434 3.17 -24.05 -2.74
CA SER A 434 2.74 -25.11 -3.64
C SER A 434 1.22 -25.16 -3.77
N LEU A 435 0.75 -25.44 -4.98
CA LEU A 435 -0.66 -25.58 -5.33
C LEU A 435 -0.93 -27.01 -5.77
N GLY A 436 -2.07 -27.54 -5.34
CA GLY A 436 -2.45 -28.92 -5.57
C GLY A 436 -3.91 -29.19 -5.27
N ILE A 437 -4.28 -30.48 -5.28
CA ILE A 437 -5.63 -30.93 -4.98
C ILE A 437 -5.64 -32.00 -3.88
N GLU A 438 -6.76 -32.11 -3.18
CA GLU A 438 -7.05 -33.29 -2.35
C GLU A 438 -7.31 -34.50 -3.24
N THR A 439 -6.56 -35.58 -3.02
CA THR A 439 -6.76 -36.88 -3.69
C THR A 439 -7.26 -37.93 -2.69
N LEU A 440 -7.60 -39.13 -3.19
CA LEU A 440 -8.13 -40.23 -2.38
C LEU A 440 -7.26 -40.50 -1.14
N GLY A 441 -7.88 -40.54 0.03
CA GLY A 441 -7.19 -40.66 1.33
C GLY A 441 -6.86 -39.34 2.01
N GLY A 442 -7.30 -38.19 1.46
CA GLY A 442 -7.08 -36.87 2.05
C GLY A 442 -5.67 -36.32 1.83
N VAL A 443 -4.91 -36.92 0.91
CA VAL A 443 -3.53 -36.55 0.59
C VAL A 443 -3.50 -35.30 -0.29
N PHE A 444 -2.56 -34.39 -0.03
CA PHE A 444 -2.33 -33.21 -0.85
C PHE A 444 -1.37 -33.54 -2.00
N THR A 445 -1.90 -33.67 -3.22
CA THR A 445 -1.06 -33.89 -4.41
C THR A 445 -0.71 -32.54 -5.04
N LYS A 446 0.57 -32.15 -4.94
CA LYS A 446 1.13 -30.93 -5.54
C LYS A 446 1.19 -31.05 -7.07
N LEU A 447 0.70 -30.04 -7.79
CA LEU A 447 0.82 -29.90 -9.26
C LEU A 447 1.82 -28.80 -9.66
N ILE A 448 1.88 -27.73 -8.86
CA ILE A 448 2.86 -26.64 -8.99
C ILE A 448 3.54 -26.50 -7.63
N ASN A 449 4.87 -26.60 -7.60
CA ASN A 449 5.64 -26.44 -6.36
C ASN A 449 5.84 -24.96 -6.04
N ARG A 450 6.07 -24.61 -4.77
CA ARG A 450 6.55 -23.28 -4.39
C ARG A 450 7.84 -22.91 -5.14
N ASN A 451 8.08 -21.62 -5.28
CA ASN A 451 9.17 -21.03 -6.06
C ASN A 451 9.13 -21.37 -7.57
N THR A 452 8.03 -21.92 -8.10
CA THR A 452 7.86 -22.01 -9.57
C THR A 452 7.64 -20.61 -10.14
N THR A 453 8.42 -20.23 -11.15
CA THR A 453 8.30 -18.96 -11.90
C THR A 453 6.89 -18.78 -12.46
N ILE A 454 6.35 -17.55 -12.39
CA ILE A 454 5.03 -17.18 -12.92
C ILE A 454 5.16 -16.12 -14.03
N PRO A 455 4.26 -16.09 -15.04
CA PRO A 455 3.10 -16.97 -15.25
C PRO A 455 3.49 -18.42 -15.57
N THR A 456 2.65 -19.38 -15.18
CA THR A 456 2.92 -20.81 -15.44
C THR A 456 1.64 -21.63 -15.56
N LYS A 457 1.74 -22.76 -16.26
CA LYS A 457 0.63 -23.68 -16.50
C LYS A 457 1.06 -25.13 -16.33
N LYS A 458 0.29 -25.90 -15.57
CA LYS A 458 0.48 -27.35 -15.38
C LYS A 458 -0.85 -28.08 -15.49
N SER A 459 -0.84 -29.21 -16.19
CA SER A 459 -2.00 -30.10 -16.32
C SER A 459 -1.60 -31.50 -15.90
N GLN A 460 -2.47 -32.18 -15.15
CA GLN A 460 -2.28 -33.57 -14.72
C GLN A 460 -3.61 -34.33 -14.85
N VAL A 461 -3.53 -35.57 -15.33
CA VAL A 461 -4.69 -36.45 -15.49
C VAL A 461 -4.91 -37.24 -14.20
N PHE A 462 -6.12 -37.13 -13.67
CA PHE A 462 -6.67 -37.93 -12.58
C PHE A 462 -7.79 -38.82 -13.10
N SER A 463 -8.34 -39.68 -12.23
CA SER A 463 -9.45 -40.56 -12.57
C SER A 463 -10.43 -40.70 -11.39
N THR A 464 -11.54 -41.40 -11.61
CA THR A 464 -12.54 -41.69 -10.58
C THR A 464 -11.97 -42.57 -9.47
N ALA A 465 -12.52 -42.40 -8.27
CA ALA A 465 -12.17 -43.15 -7.06
C ALA A 465 -13.12 -44.33 -6.78
N ALA A 466 -14.26 -44.40 -7.47
CA ALA A 466 -15.23 -45.49 -7.37
C ALA A 466 -15.78 -45.93 -8.75
N ASP A 467 -16.29 -47.15 -8.84
CA ASP A 467 -16.98 -47.68 -10.02
C ASP A 467 -18.30 -46.93 -10.24
N GLY A 468 -18.62 -46.64 -11.51
CA GLY A 468 -19.87 -45.95 -11.89
C GLY A 468 -19.95 -44.48 -11.47
N GLN A 469 -18.87 -43.90 -10.93
CA GLN A 469 -18.83 -42.51 -10.46
C GLN A 469 -19.07 -41.52 -11.61
N THR A 470 -20.20 -40.80 -11.56
CA THR A 470 -20.65 -39.85 -12.60
C THR A 470 -20.23 -38.40 -12.37
N GLN A 471 -19.55 -38.10 -11.26
CA GLN A 471 -19.03 -36.78 -10.93
C GLN A 471 -17.72 -36.87 -10.16
N VAL A 472 -16.81 -35.91 -10.37
CA VAL A 472 -15.55 -35.79 -9.62
C VAL A 472 -15.52 -34.43 -8.94
N GLU A 473 -15.42 -34.43 -7.61
CA GLU A 473 -15.16 -33.23 -6.82
C GLU A 473 -13.65 -32.95 -6.81
N ILE A 474 -13.29 -31.68 -7.00
CA ILE A 474 -11.91 -31.19 -7.06
C ILE A 474 -11.80 -30.08 -6.04
N LYS A 475 -11.05 -30.35 -4.98
CA LYS A 475 -10.80 -29.42 -3.88
C LYS A 475 -9.37 -28.92 -3.95
N VAL A 476 -9.22 -27.63 -4.22
CA VAL A 476 -7.95 -26.96 -4.48
C VAL A 476 -7.37 -26.45 -3.17
N CYS A 477 -6.11 -26.79 -2.90
CA CYS A 477 -5.41 -26.41 -1.67
C CYS A 477 -4.06 -25.76 -1.98
N GLN A 478 -3.59 -24.93 -1.06
CA GLN A 478 -2.31 -24.25 -1.11
C GLN A 478 -1.54 -24.45 0.21
N GLY A 479 -0.28 -24.86 0.11
CA GLY A 479 0.59 -25.08 1.27
C GLY A 479 1.65 -26.16 1.04
N GLU A 480 2.28 -26.61 2.13
CA GLU A 480 3.44 -27.50 2.09
C GLU A 480 3.28 -28.80 2.89
N ARG A 481 2.13 -29.02 3.52
CA ARG A 481 1.84 -30.20 4.36
C ARG A 481 1.38 -31.37 3.47
N GLU A 482 1.66 -32.61 3.88
CA GLU A 482 1.31 -33.81 3.09
C GLU A 482 -0.21 -34.11 3.06
N MET A 483 -0.95 -33.68 4.10
CA MET A 483 -2.40 -33.88 4.18
C MET A 483 -3.17 -32.63 3.73
N ALA A 484 -4.21 -32.79 2.92
CA ALA A 484 -4.99 -31.66 2.39
C ALA A 484 -5.66 -30.84 3.50
N ALA A 485 -6.11 -31.49 4.57
CA ALA A 485 -6.72 -30.83 5.73
C ALA A 485 -5.77 -29.91 6.53
N ASP A 486 -4.44 -30.08 6.37
CA ASP A 486 -3.42 -29.25 7.03
C ASP A 486 -3.00 -28.02 6.18
N ASN A 487 -3.54 -27.88 4.97
CA ASN A 487 -3.23 -26.81 4.02
C ASN A 487 -4.41 -25.83 3.89
N LYS A 488 -4.19 -24.63 3.34
CA LYS A 488 -5.27 -23.67 3.10
C LYS A 488 -6.10 -24.15 1.90
N VAL A 489 -7.34 -24.53 2.13
CA VAL A 489 -8.32 -24.76 1.06
C VAL A 489 -8.64 -23.42 0.40
N LEU A 490 -8.48 -23.34 -0.92
CA LEU A 490 -8.82 -22.12 -1.69
C LEU A 490 -10.27 -22.16 -2.17
N GLY A 491 -10.69 -23.31 -2.72
CA GLY A 491 -12.05 -23.55 -3.20
C GLY A 491 -12.26 -25.00 -3.64
N GLN A 492 -13.50 -25.35 -3.97
CA GLN A 492 -13.86 -26.67 -4.51
C GLN A 492 -14.92 -26.55 -5.61
N PHE A 493 -14.89 -27.47 -6.57
CA PHE A 493 -15.86 -27.53 -7.65
C PHE A 493 -16.08 -28.98 -8.09
N THR A 494 -17.24 -29.27 -8.67
CA THR A 494 -17.58 -30.62 -9.14
C THR A 494 -17.72 -30.65 -10.65
N LEU A 495 -16.96 -31.53 -11.31
CA LEU A 495 -17.16 -31.88 -12.72
C LEU A 495 -18.24 -32.96 -12.81
N VAL A 496 -19.37 -32.64 -13.46
CA VAL A 496 -20.58 -33.51 -13.49
C VAL A 496 -20.87 -34.13 -14.86
N GLY A 497 -21.47 -35.32 -14.84
CA GLY A 497 -21.90 -36.04 -16.04
C GLY A 497 -20.76 -36.75 -16.77
N ILE A 498 -19.83 -37.30 -15.99
CA ILE A 498 -18.89 -38.33 -16.44
C ILE A 498 -19.72 -39.61 -16.70
N PRO A 499 -19.50 -40.34 -17.81
CA PRO A 499 -20.22 -41.58 -18.07
C PRO A 499 -19.88 -42.67 -17.02
N PRO A 500 -20.85 -43.49 -16.58
CA PRO A 500 -20.57 -44.61 -15.69
C PRO A 500 -19.54 -45.58 -16.29
N ALA A 501 -18.40 -45.73 -15.63
CA ALA A 501 -17.31 -46.61 -16.03
C ALA A 501 -16.61 -47.21 -14.80
N PRO A 502 -15.82 -48.28 -14.94
CA PRO A 502 -14.97 -48.79 -13.86
C PRO A 502 -14.00 -47.73 -13.34
N ARG A 503 -13.62 -47.83 -12.07
CA ARG A 503 -12.64 -46.98 -11.41
C ARG A 503 -11.34 -46.95 -12.21
N GLY A 504 -10.78 -45.76 -12.45
CA GLY A 504 -9.54 -45.61 -13.20
C GLY A 504 -9.70 -45.44 -14.71
N VAL A 505 -10.92 -45.58 -15.26
CA VAL A 505 -11.18 -45.44 -16.70
C VAL A 505 -11.42 -43.98 -17.14
N PRO A 506 -12.26 -43.16 -16.47
CA PRO A 506 -12.44 -41.75 -16.87
C PRO A 506 -11.14 -40.95 -16.72
N GLN A 507 -10.85 -40.05 -17.67
CA GLN A 507 -9.62 -39.25 -17.66
C GLN A 507 -9.96 -37.79 -17.38
N VAL A 508 -9.87 -37.37 -16.12
CA VAL A 508 -10.13 -35.99 -15.69
C VAL A 508 -8.80 -35.22 -15.67
N GLU A 509 -8.56 -34.44 -16.70
CA GLU A 509 -7.41 -33.54 -16.80
C GLU A 509 -7.67 -32.27 -15.98
N VAL A 510 -6.97 -32.13 -14.86
CA VAL A 510 -7.01 -30.92 -14.02
C VAL A 510 -5.84 -30.03 -14.41
N THR A 511 -6.15 -28.77 -14.71
CA THR A 511 -5.20 -27.76 -15.18
C THR A 511 -5.17 -26.58 -14.22
N PHE A 512 -3.97 -26.25 -13.75
CA PHE A 512 -3.67 -25.04 -12.99
C PHE A 512 -2.94 -24.05 -13.90
N ASP A 513 -3.37 -22.80 -13.87
CA ASP A 513 -2.80 -21.68 -14.62
C ASP A 513 -2.66 -20.52 -13.62
N ILE A 514 -1.44 -20.01 -13.45
CA ILE A 514 -1.13 -18.90 -12.54
C ILE A 514 -0.73 -17.69 -13.39
N ASP A 515 -1.41 -16.58 -13.20
CA ASP A 515 -1.18 -15.35 -13.96
C ASP A 515 0.03 -14.53 -13.44
N ALA A 516 0.29 -13.38 -14.07
CA ALA A 516 1.39 -12.49 -13.69
C ALA A 516 1.17 -11.69 -12.37
N ASN A 517 0.01 -11.85 -11.73
CA ASN A 517 -0.30 -11.31 -10.39
C ASN A 517 -0.18 -12.38 -9.29
N GLY A 518 0.00 -13.65 -9.66
CA GLY A 518 -0.06 -14.80 -8.76
C GLY A 518 -1.48 -15.30 -8.47
N ILE A 519 -2.47 -14.93 -9.29
CA ILE A 519 -3.87 -15.37 -9.16
C ILE A 519 -4.05 -16.73 -9.84
N VAL A 520 -4.81 -17.63 -9.21
CA VAL A 520 -4.94 -19.03 -9.66
C VAL A 520 -6.23 -19.28 -10.43
N HIS A 521 -6.10 -19.82 -11.64
CA HIS A 521 -7.20 -20.37 -12.43
C HIS A 521 -7.09 -21.89 -12.45
N VAL A 522 -8.19 -22.59 -12.16
CA VAL A 522 -8.22 -24.07 -12.19
C VAL A 522 -9.37 -24.55 -13.08
N SER A 523 -9.06 -25.32 -14.12
CA SER A 523 -10.07 -26.03 -14.92
C SER A 523 -9.91 -27.53 -14.82
N ALA A 524 -11.00 -28.25 -15.03
CA ALA A 524 -11.02 -29.69 -15.10
C ALA A 524 -11.85 -30.16 -16.29
N LYS A 525 -11.26 -31.06 -17.08
CA LYS A 525 -11.84 -31.55 -18.32
C LYS A 525 -11.82 -33.07 -18.37
N ASP A 526 -12.98 -33.67 -18.58
CA ASP A 526 -13.04 -35.08 -18.97
C ASP A 526 -12.59 -35.21 -20.43
N LYS A 527 -11.48 -35.92 -20.66
CA LYS A 527 -10.92 -36.13 -22.00
C LYS A 527 -11.80 -37.07 -22.85
N GLY A 528 -12.67 -37.87 -22.23
CA GLY A 528 -13.59 -38.76 -22.93
C GLY A 528 -14.78 -38.03 -23.54
N THR A 529 -15.52 -37.25 -22.73
CA THR A 529 -16.69 -36.48 -23.20
C THR A 529 -16.37 -35.08 -23.72
N GLY A 530 -15.17 -34.57 -23.44
CA GLY A 530 -14.77 -33.19 -23.72
C GLY A 530 -15.43 -32.15 -22.79
N ARG A 531 -16.26 -32.57 -21.84
CA ARG A 531 -16.90 -31.69 -20.84
C ARG A 531 -15.84 -31.05 -19.97
N GLU A 532 -15.94 -29.73 -19.81
CA GLU A 532 -15.05 -28.93 -18.99
C GLU A 532 -15.86 -28.16 -17.96
N GLN A 533 -15.36 -28.13 -16.73
CA GLN A 533 -15.80 -27.23 -15.68
C GLN A 533 -14.59 -26.45 -15.21
N GLN A 534 -14.70 -25.13 -15.18
CA GLN A 534 -13.62 -24.26 -14.69
C GLN A 534 -14.09 -23.43 -13.51
N ILE A 535 -13.17 -23.20 -12.58
CA ILE A 535 -13.29 -22.22 -11.53
C ILE A 535 -12.11 -21.25 -11.71
N VAL A 536 -12.42 -19.98 -11.93
CA VAL A 536 -11.49 -18.96 -11.45
C VAL A 536 -11.53 -19.12 -9.94
N ILE A 537 -10.39 -19.34 -9.28
CA ILE A 537 -10.33 -19.38 -7.82
C ILE A 537 -10.56 -17.94 -7.35
N GLN A 538 -11.81 -17.49 -7.41
CA GLN A 538 -12.32 -16.48 -6.53
C GLN A 538 -12.30 -17.15 -5.17
N SER A 539 -11.30 -16.77 -4.37
CA SER A 539 -11.13 -17.27 -3.02
C SER A 539 -12.48 -17.35 -2.30
N SER A 540 -12.72 -18.47 -1.62
CA SER A 540 -14.02 -18.76 -0.99
C SER A 540 -14.39 -17.82 0.18
N GLY A 541 -13.50 -16.88 0.52
CA GLY A 541 -13.77 -15.62 1.20
C GLY A 541 -13.25 -14.45 0.35
N GLY A 542 -13.93 -13.31 0.40
CA GLY A 542 -13.78 -12.19 -0.54
C GLY A 542 -15.11 -11.49 -0.84
N LEU A 543 -15.05 -10.38 -1.55
CA LEU A 543 -16.21 -9.58 -1.94
C LEU A 543 -16.85 -10.12 -3.22
N SER A 544 -18.19 -10.17 -3.28
CA SER A 544 -18.88 -10.44 -4.55
C SER A 544 -18.76 -9.25 -5.51
N LYS A 545 -19.07 -9.45 -6.79
CA LYS A 545 -19.11 -8.34 -7.76
C LYS A 545 -20.11 -7.26 -7.34
N ASP A 546 -21.27 -7.68 -6.85
CA ASP A 546 -22.32 -6.78 -6.37
C ASP A 546 -21.86 -6.00 -5.14
N ASP A 547 -21.13 -6.64 -4.21
CA ASP A 547 -20.49 -5.95 -3.09
C ASP A 547 -19.48 -4.92 -3.59
N ILE A 548 -18.57 -5.29 -4.51
CA ILE A 548 -17.57 -4.38 -5.07
C ILE A 548 -18.24 -3.19 -5.75
N GLU A 549 -19.27 -3.40 -6.58
CA GLU A 549 -20.01 -2.31 -7.23
C GLU A 549 -20.73 -1.38 -6.23
N ASN A 550 -21.34 -1.95 -5.18
CA ASN A 550 -21.95 -1.16 -4.11
C ASN A 550 -20.89 -0.40 -3.29
N MET A 551 -19.71 -1.00 -3.08
CA MET A 551 -18.59 -0.37 -2.39
C MET A 551 -17.95 0.74 -3.23
N ILE A 552 -17.87 0.60 -4.56
CA ILE A 552 -17.47 1.68 -5.48
C ILE A 552 -18.45 2.85 -5.39
N LYS A 553 -19.77 2.61 -5.53
CA LYS A 553 -20.80 3.67 -5.41
C LYS A 553 -20.72 4.40 -4.06
N ASN A 554 -20.48 3.66 -2.97
CA ASN A 554 -20.26 4.25 -1.66
C ASN A 554 -18.94 5.05 -1.57
N ALA A 555 -17.85 4.54 -2.15
CA ALA A 555 -16.57 5.25 -2.19
C ALA A 555 -16.64 6.55 -3.00
N GLU A 556 -17.32 6.55 -4.14
CA GLU A 556 -17.62 7.73 -4.96
C GLU A 556 -18.47 8.74 -4.18
N LYS A 557 -19.51 8.28 -3.48
CA LYS A 557 -20.32 9.13 -2.61
C LYS A 557 -19.47 9.78 -1.51
N TYR A 558 -18.62 9.01 -0.81
CA TYR A 558 -17.75 9.57 0.23
C TYR A 558 -16.72 10.54 -0.34
N ALA A 559 -16.15 10.29 -1.53
CA ALA A 559 -15.24 11.22 -2.18
C ALA A 559 -15.92 12.55 -2.55
N GLU A 560 -17.21 12.53 -2.91
CA GLU A 560 -18.00 13.74 -3.15
C GLU A 560 -18.36 14.48 -1.84
N GLU A 561 -18.66 13.76 -0.76
CA GLU A 561 -18.89 14.34 0.57
C GLU A 561 -17.60 15.00 1.12
N ASP A 562 -16.45 14.32 1.01
CA ASP A 562 -15.13 14.84 1.39
C ASP A 562 -14.74 16.07 0.55
N ARG A 563 -15.02 16.05 -0.78
CA ARG A 563 -14.79 17.21 -1.67
C ARG A 563 -15.60 18.42 -1.22
N ARG A 564 -16.90 18.27 -0.97
CA ARG A 564 -17.77 19.37 -0.50
C ARG A 564 -17.33 19.90 0.85
N ARG A 565 -16.90 19.04 1.77
CA ARG A 565 -16.36 19.43 3.08
C ARG A 565 -15.07 20.23 2.92
N LYS A 566 -14.16 19.79 2.05
CA LYS A 566 -12.95 20.55 1.69
C LYS A 566 -13.27 21.92 1.08
N ASP A 567 -14.12 21.98 0.06
CA ASP A 567 -14.52 23.23 -0.61
C ASP A 567 -15.13 24.24 0.38
N ARG A 568 -15.85 23.75 1.39
CA ARG A 568 -16.42 24.52 2.49
C ARG A 568 -15.37 25.01 3.48
N VAL A 569 -14.42 24.17 3.91
CA VAL A 569 -13.33 24.59 4.81
C VAL A 569 -12.43 25.63 4.14
N GLU A 570 -12.12 25.47 2.85
CA GLU A 570 -11.40 26.49 2.07
C GLU A 570 -12.18 27.80 1.99
N ALA A 571 -13.51 27.74 1.78
CA ALA A 571 -14.37 28.92 1.79
C ALA A 571 -14.37 29.64 3.15
N VAL A 572 -14.46 28.89 4.25
CA VAL A 572 -14.40 29.41 5.63
C VAL A 572 -13.07 30.12 5.86
N ASN A 573 -11.95 29.49 5.55
CA ASN A 573 -10.62 30.07 5.75
C ASN A 573 -10.42 31.35 4.90
N MET A 574 -10.90 31.35 3.65
CA MET A 574 -10.89 32.52 2.77
C MET A 574 -11.72 33.67 3.35
N ALA A 575 -12.93 33.37 3.83
CA ALA A 575 -13.84 34.35 4.42
C ALA A 575 -13.30 34.94 5.74
N GLU A 576 -12.77 34.09 6.63
CA GLU A 576 -12.12 34.51 7.89
C GLU A 576 -10.91 35.43 7.61
N GLY A 577 -10.09 35.08 6.61
CA GLY A 577 -8.98 35.93 6.14
C GLY A 577 -9.44 37.28 5.58
N ILE A 578 -10.43 37.30 4.69
CA ILE A 578 -10.97 38.54 4.11
C ILE A 578 -11.61 39.43 5.19
N VAL A 579 -12.31 38.86 6.17
CA VAL A 579 -12.85 39.62 7.31
C VAL A 579 -11.71 40.27 8.09
N HIS A 580 -10.67 39.51 8.45
CA HIS A 580 -9.54 40.01 9.22
C HIS A 580 -8.74 41.12 8.50
N ASP A 581 -8.45 40.91 7.21
CA ASP A 581 -7.77 41.90 6.36
C ASP A 581 -8.59 43.19 6.23
N THR A 582 -9.91 43.05 6.07
CA THR A 582 -10.82 44.19 5.93
C THR A 582 -10.87 44.98 7.24
N GLU A 583 -11.06 44.32 8.39
CA GLU A 583 -11.07 44.98 9.70
C GLU A 583 -9.74 45.70 10.00
N SER A 584 -8.61 45.05 9.71
CA SER A 584 -7.28 45.61 9.94
C SER A 584 -7.06 46.90 9.13
N LYS A 585 -7.40 46.88 7.83
CA LYS A 585 -7.31 48.07 6.97
C LYS A 585 -8.34 49.15 7.34
N MET A 586 -9.52 48.78 7.84
CA MET A 586 -10.51 49.75 8.32
C MET A 586 -10.02 50.52 9.55
N GLU A 587 -9.23 49.90 10.42
CA GLU A 587 -8.60 50.58 11.56
C GLU A 587 -7.35 51.39 11.14
N GLU A 588 -6.56 50.90 10.18
CA GLU A 588 -5.41 51.63 9.61
C GLU A 588 -5.81 52.94 8.93
N PHE A 589 -6.87 52.93 8.10
CA PHE A 589 -7.32 54.09 7.34
C PHE A 589 -8.46 54.88 8.01
N LYS A 590 -8.76 54.59 9.28
CA LYS A 590 -9.92 55.10 10.05
C LYS A 590 -10.21 56.59 9.91
N ASP A 591 -9.18 57.44 9.96
CA ASP A 591 -9.30 58.90 9.88
C ASP A 591 -9.55 59.43 8.45
N GLN A 592 -9.42 58.57 7.43
CA GLN A 592 -9.46 58.93 6.00
C GLN A 592 -10.72 58.39 5.31
N LEU A 593 -11.44 57.48 5.96
CA LEU A 593 -12.60 56.77 5.44
C LEU A 593 -13.92 57.51 5.75
N PRO A 594 -14.91 57.53 4.82
CA PRO A 594 -16.26 58.01 5.11
C PRO A 594 -16.95 57.13 6.17
N ALA A 595 -17.52 57.76 7.21
CA ALA A 595 -18.13 57.03 8.34
C ALA A 595 -19.38 56.22 7.93
N ASP A 596 -20.11 56.68 6.92
CA ASP A 596 -21.26 56.01 6.31
C ASP A 596 -20.85 54.74 5.55
N GLU A 597 -19.80 54.81 4.73
CA GLU A 597 -19.25 53.62 4.05
C GLU A 597 -18.59 52.65 5.03
N CYS A 598 -17.91 53.14 6.06
CA CYS A 598 -17.42 52.30 7.16
C CYS A 598 -18.54 51.58 7.91
N THR A 599 -19.74 52.16 8.00
CA THR A 599 -20.88 51.50 8.64
C THR A 599 -21.40 50.36 7.78
N LYS A 600 -21.61 50.60 6.48
CA LYS A 600 -21.99 49.57 5.50
C LYS A 600 -21.01 48.39 5.47
N LEU A 601 -19.70 48.67 5.49
CA LEU A 601 -18.70 47.61 5.44
C LEU A 601 -18.66 46.77 6.73
N LYS A 602 -18.97 47.36 7.90
CA LYS A 602 -19.18 46.62 9.16
C LYS A 602 -20.43 45.73 9.13
N GLU A 603 -21.50 46.18 8.47
CA GLU A 603 -22.69 45.35 8.26
C GLU A 603 -22.38 44.14 7.37
N GLU A 604 -21.60 44.30 6.29
CA GLU A 604 -21.14 43.17 5.46
C GLU A 604 -20.21 42.22 6.23
N ILE A 605 -19.30 42.73 7.07
CA ILE A 605 -18.49 41.90 7.99
C ILE A 605 -19.38 41.09 8.93
N SER A 606 -20.44 41.70 9.49
CA SER A 606 -21.39 40.99 10.36
C SER A 606 -22.09 39.86 9.59
N LYS A 607 -22.61 40.13 8.38
CA LYS A 607 -23.25 39.10 7.55
C LYS A 607 -22.33 37.91 7.27
N VAL A 608 -21.06 38.16 6.94
CA VAL A 608 -20.07 37.09 6.74
C VAL A 608 -19.82 36.33 8.04
N ARG A 609 -19.72 37.01 9.19
CA ARG A 609 -19.60 36.35 10.52
C ARG A 609 -20.80 35.51 10.90
N ASP A 610 -22.02 35.98 10.67
CA ASP A 610 -23.26 35.26 10.96
C ASP A 610 -23.39 33.99 10.09
N LEU A 611 -22.92 34.07 8.84
CA LEU A 611 -22.86 32.95 7.91
C LEU A 611 -21.75 31.95 8.31
N LEU A 612 -20.60 32.44 8.79
CA LEU A 612 -19.52 31.61 9.36
C LEU A 612 -19.89 30.94 10.69
N ALA A 613 -20.74 31.57 11.51
CA ALA A 613 -21.29 30.96 12.72
C ALA A 613 -22.19 29.75 12.40
N ASN A 614 -22.84 29.76 11.23
CA ASN A 614 -23.68 28.68 10.71
C ASN A 614 -22.99 27.85 9.60
N LYS A 615 -21.65 27.86 9.55
CA LYS A 615 -20.86 27.25 8.47
C LYS A 615 -21.17 25.78 8.20
N ASP A 616 -21.59 25.01 9.21
CA ASP A 616 -21.86 23.59 9.04
C ASP A 616 -23.17 23.27 8.32
N SER A 617 -24.12 24.24 8.28
CA SER A 617 -25.34 24.18 7.47
C SER A 617 -25.22 24.86 6.09
N GLU A 618 -24.13 25.59 5.84
CA GLU A 618 -23.93 26.38 4.63
C GLU A 618 -23.09 25.68 3.55
N THR A 619 -23.24 26.14 2.31
CA THR A 619 -22.41 25.66 1.19
C THR A 619 -21.11 26.47 1.08
N GLY A 620 -20.03 25.83 0.63
CA GLY A 620 -18.78 26.53 0.34
C GLY A 620 -18.93 27.62 -0.74
N GLU A 621 -19.93 27.49 -1.62
CA GLU A 621 -20.25 28.50 -2.63
C GLU A 621 -20.91 29.73 -2.01
N ASN A 622 -21.91 29.57 -1.13
CA ASN A 622 -22.54 30.68 -0.41
C ASN A 622 -21.50 31.48 0.40
N ILE A 623 -20.62 30.78 1.12
CA ILE A 623 -19.54 31.39 1.90
C ILE A 623 -18.56 32.14 0.98
N LYS A 624 -18.13 31.54 -0.15
CA LYS A 624 -17.25 32.19 -1.15
C LYS A 624 -17.92 33.43 -1.77
N GLN A 625 -19.21 33.38 -2.08
CA GLN A 625 -19.95 34.52 -2.63
C GLN A 625 -20.01 35.68 -1.62
N ALA A 626 -20.41 35.42 -0.36
CA ALA A 626 -20.45 36.45 0.69
C ALA A 626 -19.07 37.06 0.96
N ALA A 627 -18.02 36.24 1.04
CA ALA A 627 -16.64 36.69 1.19
C ALA A 627 -16.18 37.55 -0.01
N THR A 628 -16.54 37.16 -1.23
CA THR A 628 -16.22 37.94 -2.46
C THR A 628 -16.96 39.28 -2.49
N SER A 629 -18.23 39.32 -2.06
CA SER A 629 -18.99 40.57 -1.92
C SER A 629 -18.35 41.51 -0.91
N LEU A 630 -17.94 41.00 0.26
CA LEU A 630 -17.18 41.76 1.26
C LEU A 630 -15.85 42.28 0.68
N GLN A 631 -15.09 41.43 -0.01
CA GLN A 631 -13.82 41.81 -0.64
C GLN A 631 -14.03 42.93 -1.68
N GLN A 632 -15.04 42.83 -2.54
CA GLN A 632 -15.37 43.87 -3.53
C GLN A 632 -15.82 45.19 -2.89
N ALA A 633 -16.58 45.13 -1.80
CA ALA A 633 -16.96 46.31 -1.03
C ALA A 633 -15.74 46.97 -0.38
N SER A 634 -14.84 46.17 0.20
CA SER A 634 -13.59 46.65 0.81
C SER A 634 -12.67 47.34 -0.21
N LEU A 635 -12.50 46.75 -1.39
CA LEU A 635 -11.64 47.32 -2.46
C LEU A 635 -12.14 48.68 -2.92
N LYS A 636 -13.46 48.83 -3.14
CA LYS A 636 -14.07 50.13 -3.49
C LYS A 636 -13.83 51.19 -2.42
N LEU A 637 -13.98 50.81 -1.15
CA LEU A 637 -13.77 51.73 -0.02
C LEU A 637 -12.30 52.17 0.09
N PHE A 638 -11.35 51.24 0.02
CA PHE A 638 -9.93 51.57 0.11
C PHE A 638 -9.42 52.32 -1.13
N GLU A 639 -9.93 52.04 -2.34
CA GLU A 639 -9.67 52.87 -3.52
C GLU A 639 -10.06 54.34 -3.31
N MET A 640 -11.18 54.60 -2.62
CA MET A 640 -11.61 55.97 -2.29
C MET A 640 -10.67 56.62 -1.27
N ALA A 641 -10.13 55.87 -0.31
CA ALA A 641 -9.10 56.34 0.61
C ALA A 641 -7.82 56.73 -0.13
N TYR A 642 -7.27 55.83 -0.96
CA TYR A 642 -6.05 56.08 -1.73
C TYR A 642 -6.19 57.27 -2.70
N LYS A 643 -7.36 57.44 -3.35
CA LYS A 643 -7.64 58.61 -4.21
C LYS A 643 -7.68 59.93 -3.42
N LYS A 644 -8.12 59.92 -2.15
CA LYS A 644 -8.03 61.09 -1.25
C LYS A 644 -6.60 61.37 -0.78
N VAL A 645 -5.81 60.34 -0.46
CA VAL A 645 -4.39 60.50 -0.09
C VAL A 645 -3.59 61.09 -1.25
N GLY A 646 -3.84 60.63 -2.48
CA GLY A 646 -3.20 61.15 -3.70
C GLY A 646 -3.65 62.55 -4.15
N THR A 647 -4.63 63.18 -3.48
CA THR A 647 -5.16 64.52 -3.85
C THR A 647 -4.95 65.58 -2.76
N LEU A 648 -4.14 65.31 -1.74
CA LEU A 648 -3.62 66.33 -0.83
C LEU A 648 -2.67 67.28 -1.60
N PRO A 649 -2.92 68.61 -1.61
CA PRO A 649 -2.00 69.55 -2.23
C PRO A 649 -0.68 69.58 -1.45
N LEU A 650 0.43 69.47 -2.17
CA LEU A 650 1.78 69.59 -1.61
C LEU A 650 1.92 70.91 -0.84
N ARG A 651 1.91 70.85 0.50
CA ARG A 651 2.46 71.94 1.31
C ARG A 651 3.94 72.04 0.97
N LYS A 652 4.38 73.23 0.53
CA LYS A 652 5.79 73.52 0.26
C LYS A 652 6.60 73.33 1.55
N GLY A 653 7.37 72.25 1.60
CA GLY A 653 8.27 71.89 2.68
C GLY A 653 8.93 70.55 2.38
N ASP A 654 10.24 70.59 2.13
CA ASP A 654 11.17 69.45 2.04
C ASP A 654 10.96 68.42 0.92
N THR A 655 11.73 68.62 -0.16
CA THR A 655 11.98 67.63 -1.21
C THR A 655 12.85 66.48 -0.71
N LYS A 656 12.28 65.26 -0.65
CA LYS A 656 13.02 64.02 -0.94
C LYS A 656 12.23 63.17 -1.93
N THR A 657 12.91 62.80 -3.01
CA THR A 657 12.39 62.01 -4.12
C THR A 657 12.20 60.54 -3.73
N TYR A 658 11.03 59.99 -4.02
CA TYR A 658 10.81 58.54 -4.14
C TYR A 658 10.41 58.22 -5.58
N SER A 659 10.95 57.12 -6.11
CA SER A 659 10.82 56.74 -7.51
C SER A 659 9.46 56.11 -7.85
N SER A 660 9.09 56.18 -9.13
CA SER A 660 7.80 55.74 -9.69
C SER A 660 7.58 54.22 -9.72
N GLY A 661 8.32 53.42 -8.94
CA GLY A 661 8.27 51.95 -8.97
C GLY A 661 7.22 51.30 -8.07
N THR A 662 6.56 52.08 -7.20
CA THR A 662 5.75 51.52 -6.09
C THR A 662 4.27 51.31 -6.43
N LEU A 663 3.79 51.82 -7.57
CA LEU A 663 2.37 51.78 -7.94
C LEU A 663 1.94 50.50 -8.70
N GLU A 664 2.86 49.81 -9.37
CA GLU A 664 2.52 48.60 -10.14
C GLU A 664 2.45 47.31 -9.30
N ASN A 665 3.12 47.27 -8.14
CA ASN A 665 3.18 46.07 -7.29
C ASN A 665 2.00 45.92 -6.30
N LEU A 666 1.08 46.89 -6.25
CA LEU A 666 -0.07 46.91 -5.33
C LEU A 666 -1.41 46.58 -6.00
N LEU A 667 -1.40 46.29 -7.31
CA LEU A 667 -2.57 45.94 -8.13
C LEU A 667 -2.41 44.58 -8.84
N ARG A 668 -1.52 43.71 -8.33
CA ARG A 668 -1.33 42.32 -8.76
C ARG A 668 -1.59 41.34 -7.63
#